data_AF-A0A535QHX3-F1
#
_entry.id   AF-A0A535QHX3-F1
#
_cell.length_a   1.000
_cell.length_b   1.000
_cell.length_c   1.000
_cell.angle_alpha   90.00
_cell.angle_beta   90.00
_cell.angle_gamma   90.00
#
_symmetry.space_group_name_H-M   'P 1'
#
loop_
_entity.id
_entity.type
_entity.pdbx_description
1 polymer ?
#
loop_
_entity_poly.entity_id
_entity_poly.type
_entity_poly.pdbx_seq_one_letter_code
_entity_poly.pdbx_strand_id
1 'polypeptide(L)'
;MGSISWGEHNVGAGAGQTNWKDSWLLNDPYGSASELIPPTSVTATFNEDSGHGLSASPITWHTAPENHDKVVSITPILQGDPAAVSWGANRIDIFVRGTDNALWHKWWDNYWSRWENLGGYITSSPAVSSWGAGRLDVFAKGADNAIWQKTFNGSWQPWVSVGTAPGGTNSSKVAAVSLRGQPNVIDLFAVGSDNYTYHMNFNGTGWSAWENLGCCGQGGPAATSWGAGRLDLFIHGMDGYVYHKWYAGGAWVATWETQGGPITSDPAAVSWGSNRIDLFGRATDNSVITKAWNGTGWANWGSLGGGFTSGPTVASWGVNRLDVLGRGLDNGLYHMAWTGTAWVGWDNQGTPNRPCFRVFRTNGIMEEYGCTQDSVQFYLSPVNNNTSGHDFIANWMLDLITDPQGNQIHVTYNADSAGVFDVRDLVPATVEWDSPGCQNNVDICPMSNSSSWGWAPLMRVNFAVARAPVRLTGSACPVNGNLRCDDPVDLTGSSGLAAPQVQSTWVLNDAQVQVRSSPSAAWNLLRDYQFSYDQRAASSITDPVTGKAESVAGKLLLTQLQEIGDDSTTTLPARAFSYEVHDQFYEDDAYTPNPSTNCGPVNPGSSCRLWSRSYDGNHWYLRTASNGLGLGQTFSWVNARTNVWGVVSPSYNLDPLACNVAGTDTPITSWPCYWADDQAWSHVVLTREDTSTNAITSSTQYSYLLSTFTAVPCNGCNQGFYWGNQKDGDYADYYNAKFMGFAQATVLKMDGSKEIHHFYATEGQGVYDCNQVACAQSSPTNVTYCYNPCHTDPWWDLGNLAHGHPFEDDYYDTNGALLKQIKTQYQKVCPPSGVAGTPSNGYGSWDGQLISQLDPSNPVASCDLETAQVDEITVDGSNASPLPDRTTTYAYDPTARVIKKTTTGNNGAATGSATTIISQPTYLWNDTVTANLAPTNARGVYILDRPSFTDTEDGGGNRLSCTYVSYDGMTNTSGSAAGLTKGDTTQVDRYQNCGTAASGFSDKGGPVTTTTLYDSYGNAVASNDPDANANNAAHKGCAVNGVTYSHCTTYDPTYRALVTSEADALNHVQTTNYSSTASFGFGIWPASILDANNQYTYMAYDALGR
;
A
#
# COMPACT_ATOMS: atom_id res chain seq x y z
N MET A 1 -13.16 -7.51 8.64
CA MET A 1 -12.05 -6.67 9.13
C MET A 1 -11.17 -7.58 9.97
N GLY A 2 -10.07 -8.08 9.42
CA GLY A 2 -9.12 -8.92 10.17
C GLY A 2 -7.98 -8.10 10.79
N SER A 3 -6.93 -8.77 11.25
CA SER A 3 -5.78 -8.15 11.94
C SER A 3 -4.71 -7.68 10.94
N ILE A 4 -4.14 -6.51 11.19
CA ILE A 4 -2.87 -6.08 10.60
C ILE A 4 -1.78 -6.42 11.61
N SER A 5 -0.79 -7.22 11.20
CA SER A 5 0.35 -7.56 12.04
C SER A 5 1.64 -6.98 11.45
N TRP A 6 2.50 -6.49 12.34
CA TRP A 6 3.81 -5.90 12.04
C TRP A 6 4.92 -6.71 12.71
N GLY A 7 6.08 -6.78 12.06
CA GLY A 7 7.30 -7.31 12.66
C GLY A 7 8.54 -6.75 11.96
N GLU A 8 9.53 -6.37 12.76
CA GLU A 8 10.85 -5.91 12.30
C GLU A 8 11.81 -7.10 12.32
N HIS A 9 12.61 -7.30 11.26
CA HIS A 9 13.71 -8.25 11.32
C HIS A 9 15.01 -7.69 10.73
N ASN A 10 16.11 -8.01 11.40
CA ASN A 10 17.46 -7.60 11.04
C ASN A 10 17.96 -8.51 9.90
N VAL A 11 18.31 -7.92 8.76
CA VAL A 11 18.78 -8.64 7.56
C VAL A 11 20.27 -8.46 7.29
N GLY A 12 21.05 -7.95 8.25
CA GLY A 12 22.50 -7.72 8.07
C GLY A 12 23.41 -8.66 8.88
N ALA A 13 24.33 -9.37 8.22
CA ALA A 13 25.47 -10.01 8.86
C ALA A 13 26.72 -9.09 8.88
N GLY A 14 27.40 -8.99 10.03
CA GLY A 14 28.41 -7.96 10.35
C GLY A 14 29.63 -7.87 9.41
N ALA A 15 30.43 -6.80 9.41
CA ALA A 15 30.69 -5.85 10.48
C ALA A 15 30.62 -4.39 9.97
N GLY A 16 29.70 -3.62 10.57
CA GLY A 16 29.67 -2.15 10.47
C GLY A 16 28.36 -1.53 10.01
N GLN A 17 27.36 -2.31 9.58
CA GLN A 17 26.07 -1.80 9.11
C GLN A 17 24.89 -2.65 9.60
N THR A 18 23.83 -1.99 10.07
CA THR A 18 22.54 -2.55 10.48
C THR A 18 21.50 -2.26 9.40
N ASN A 19 20.93 -3.29 8.77
CA ASN A 19 19.82 -3.15 7.85
C ASN A 19 18.61 -3.89 8.43
N TRP A 20 17.60 -3.13 8.83
CA TRP A 20 16.32 -3.65 9.31
C TRP A 20 15.29 -3.49 8.19
N LYS A 21 14.41 -4.49 8.04
CA LYS A 21 13.27 -4.42 7.13
C LYS A 21 11.98 -4.66 7.91
N ASP A 22 10.97 -3.85 7.58
CA ASP A 22 9.59 -4.02 8.04
C ASP A 22 8.78 -4.79 7.01
N SER A 23 7.93 -5.70 7.48
CA SER A 23 6.92 -6.39 6.67
C SER A 23 5.54 -6.22 7.28
N TRP A 24 4.53 -5.92 6.46
CA TRP A 24 3.13 -5.75 6.86
C TRP A 24 2.27 -6.86 6.26
N LEU A 25 1.57 -7.62 7.11
CA LEU A 25 0.59 -8.62 6.68
C LEU A 25 -0.83 -8.11 6.93
N LEU A 26 -1.68 -8.12 5.90
CA LEU A 26 -3.12 -7.98 6.03
C LEU A 26 -3.75 -9.38 6.05
N ASN A 27 -4.26 -9.82 7.21
CA ASN A 27 -5.06 -11.04 7.30
C ASN A 27 -6.55 -10.72 7.27
N ASP A 28 -7.32 -11.45 6.46
CA ASP A 28 -8.78 -11.50 6.58
C ASP A 28 -9.22 -12.56 7.63
N PRO A 29 -10.52 -12.62 8.01
CA PRO A 29 -11.03 -13.61 8.96
C PRO A 29 -10.95 -15.07 8.49
N TYR A 30 -10.58 -15.31 7.24
CA TYR A 30 -10.52 -16.61 6.58
C TYR A 30 -9.07 -17.07 6.32
N GLY A 31 -8.07 -16.30 6.76
CA GLY A 31 -6.66 -16.64 6.64
C GLY A 31 -6.01 -16.24 5.32
N SER A 32 -6.68 -15.43 4.49
CA SER A 32 -6.07 -14.84 3.30
C SER A 32 -5.12 -13.72 3.72
N ALA A 33 -3.84 -13.87 3.38
CA ALA A 33 -2.79 -12.88 3.62
C ALA A 33 -2.40 -12.21 2.29
N SER A 34 -2.46 -10.88 2.22
CA SER A 34 -1.80 -10.13 1.15
C SER A 34 -0.65 -9.31 1.72
N GLU A 35 0.52 -9.43 1.09
CA GLU A 35 1.66 -8.55 1.35
C GLU A 35 1.38 -7.21 0.66
N LEU A 36 1.15 -6.17 1.45
CA LEU A 36 1.01 -4.81 0.94
C LEU A 36 2.39 -4.20 0.73
N ILE A 37 3.05 -4.49 -0.39
CA ILE A 37 4.16 -3.67 -0.89
C ILE A 37 4.10 -3.64 -2.43
N PRO A 38 4.42 -2.52 -3.11
CA PRO A 38 5.10 -2.63 -4.39
C PRO A 38 6.60 -2.87 -4.13
N PRO A 39 7.13 -4.09 -4.34
CA PRO A 39 8.55 -4.39 -4.27
C PRO A 39 9.28 -3.88 -5.54
N THR A 40 9.07 -2.62 -5.94
CA THR A 40 9.94 -1.91 -6.89
C THR A 40 9.73 -0.39 -6.77
N SER A 41 10.31 0.23 -5.74
CA SER A 41 11.06 1.45 -6.06
C SER A 41 12.52 1.18 -5.73
N VAL A 42 13.26 0.77 -6.75
CA VAL A 42 14.65 1.22 -6.77
C VAL A 42 14.54 2.70 -7.11
N THR A 43 14.73 3.61 -6.15
CA THR A 43 15.51 4.80 -6.51
C THR A 43 16.89 4.30 -6.86
N ALA A 44 17.08 3.86 -8.10
CA ALA A 44 18.41 3.79 -8.67
C ALA A 44 18.62 5.11 -9.40
N THR A 45 19.71 5.80 -9.09
CA THR A 45 20.36 6.63 -10.10
C THR A 45 20.62 5.74 -11.31
N PHE A 46 19.85 5.94 -12.38
CA PHE A 46 20.15 5.30 -13.66
C PHE A 46 21.36 6.01 -14.28
N ASN A 47 22.32 5.24 -14.79
CA ASN A 47 23.14 5.64 -15.92
C ASN A 47 22.96 4.57 -17.01
N GLU A 48 22.46 5.02 -18.16
CA GLU A 48 22.30 4.25 -19.40
C GLU A 48 23.62 4.22 -20.17
N ASP A 49 23.85 3.12 -20.89
CA ASP A 49 24.63 3.21 -22.11
C ASP A 49 23.99 2.41 -23.26
N SER A 50 23.38 3.18 -24.18
CA SER A 50 23.19 2.96 -25.62
C SER A 50 22.04 2.08 -26.15
N GLY A 51 21.01 2.75 -26.67
CA GLY A 51 20.94 3.03 -28.12
C GLY A 51 19.99 2.18 -28.96
N HIS A 52 18.69 2.51 -28.99
CA HIS A 52 17.93 2.95 -30.17
C HIS A 52 16.42 3.00 -29.86
N GLY A 53 15.80 4.09 -30.33
CA GLY A 53 14.67 4.73 -29.65
C GLY A 53 13.26 4.21 -29.98
N LEU A 54 12.37 4.45 -29.02
CA LEU A 54 10.93 4.37 -29.20
C LEU A 54 10.31 5.74 -28.97
N SER A 55 9.32 6.05 -29.81
CA SER A 55 8.64 7.33 -29.91
C SER A 55 7.75 7.64 -28.71
N ALA A 56 7.79 8.87 -28.20
CA ALA A 56 6.82 9.36 -27.21
C ALA A 56 5.79 10.30 -27.87
N SER A 57 4.54 9.86 -27.84
CA SER A 57 3.31 10.65 -27.85
C SER A 57 2.33 9.99 -26.85
N PRO A 58 1.30 10.70 -26.37
CA PRO A 58 1.11 11.11 -24.98
C PRO A 58 0.84 9.96 -23.98
N ILE A 59 1.39 10.01 -22.76
CA ILE A 59 0.98 9.10 -21.67
C ILE A 59 -0.24 9.68 -20.96
N THR A 60 -1.39 9.19 -21.37
CA THR A 60 -2.61 9.16 -20.58
C THR A 60 -2.47 7.94 -19.67
N TRP A 61 -2.56 8.07 -18.34
CA TRP A 61 -2.78 6.90 -17.48
C TRP A 61 -4.26 6.53 -17.53
N HIS A 62 -4.68 5.89 -18.62
CA HIS A 62 -5.95 5.16 -18.82
C HIS A 62 -5.67 4.25 -20.04
N THR A 63 -6.07 2.99 -20.18
CA THR A 63 -6.90 2.02 -19.46
C THR A 63 -6.44 0.67 -20.03
N ALA A 64 -6.02 -0.29 -19.21
CA ALA A 64 -5.89 -1.67 -19.68
C ALA A 64 -6.84 -2.56 -18.87
N PRO A 65 -7.47 -3.56 -19.50
CA PRO A 65 -8.41 -4.42 -18.83
C PRO A 65 -7.64 -5.32 -17.86
N GLU A 66 -8.00 -5.18 -16.57
CA GLU A 66 -8.10 -6.26 -15.58
C GLU A 66 -6.78 -6.63 -14.83
N ASN A 67 -6.70 -6.28 -13.52
CA ASN A 67 -6.85 -7.16 -12.32
C ASN A 67 -6.68 -6.29 -11.04
N HIS A 68 -7.64 -6.34 -10.11
CA HIS A 68 -8.26 -5.12 -9.53
C HIS A 68 -7.82 -4.69 -8.13
N ASP A 69 -7.29 -3.46 -8.07
CA ASP A 69 -7.71 -2.30 -7.26
C ASP A 69 -7.15 -1.07 -8.02
N LYS A 70 -7.91 0.00 -8.26
CA LYS A 70 -7.39 1.16 -9.00
C LYS A 70 -6.64 2.07 -8.04
N VAL A 71 -5.31 2.09 -8.13
CA VAL A 71 -4.47 3.03 -7.35
C VAL A 71 -4.22 4.30 -8.14
N VAL A 72 -4.48 5.47 -7.54
CA VAL A 72 -4.21 6.76 -8.16
C VAL A 72 -3.43 7.66 -7.22
N SER A 73 -2.35 8.25 -7.73
CA SER A 73 -1.58 9.29 -7.03
C SER A 73 -2.15 10.68 -7.34
N ILE A 74 -2.30 11.54 -6.34
CA ILE A 74 -2.93 12.87 -6.47
C ILE A 74 -1.96 14.07 -6.32
N THR A 75 -0.65 13.83 -6.32
CA THR A 75 0.39 14.87 -6.13
C THR A 75 1.50 14.83 -7.19
N PRO A 76 2.05 15.98 -7.62
CA PRO A 76 3.19 16.00 -8.52
C PRO A 76 4.50 15.65 -7.79
N ILE A 77 5.27 14.75 -8.38
CA ILE A 77 6.69 14.57 -8.05
C ILE A 77 7.46 15.57 -8.94
N LEU A 78 8.47 16.27 -8.41
CA LEU A 78 9.24 17.25 -9.20
C LEU A 78 10.36 16.56 -10.00
N GLN A 79 10.56 16.99 -11.25
CA GLN A 79 11.54 16.40 -12.17
C GLN A 79 12.37 17.47 -12.91
N GLY A 80 13.69 17.47 -12.69
CA GLY A 80 14.63 18.38 -13.37
C GLY A 80 14.95 19.64 -12.55
N ASP A 81 15.70 20.55 -13.16
CA ASP A 81 16.18 21.76 -12.48
C ASP A 81 15.06 22.82 -12.38
N PRO A 82 14.88 23.47 -11.22
CA PRO A 82 13.97 24.61 -11.12
C PRO A 82 14.54 25.86 -11.80
N ALA A 83 13.66 26.77 -12.20
CA ALA A 83 14.01 28.09 -12.72
C ALA A 83 13.36 29.16 -11.87
N ALA A 84 14.15 30.11 -11.37
CA ALA A 84 13.66 31.22 -10.57
C ALA A 84 13.90 32.56 -11.25
N VAL A 85 12.98 33.50 -11.07
CA VAL A 85 13.13 34.89 -11.52
C VAL A 85 12.49 35.85 -10.53
N SER A 86 12.91 37.10 -10.55
CA SER A 86 12.22 38.20 -9.90
C SER A 86 11.90 39.29 -10.91
N TRP A 87 10.68 39.82 -10.86
CA TRP A 87 10.26 40.98 -11.65
C TRP A 87 10.02 42.24 -10.80
N GLY A 88 10.19 42.13 -9.47
CA GLY A 88 9.89 43.22 -8.53
C GLY A 88 10.47 42.95 -7.14
N ALA A 89 10.56 44.01 -6.33
CA ALA A 89 11.01 43.89 -4.95
C ALA A 89 10.09 42.96 -4.16
N ASN A 90 10.67 42.07 -3.33
CA ASN A 90 9.94 41.08 -2.54
C ASN A 90 9.07 40.12 -3.37
N ARG A 91 9.50 39.81 -4.61
CA ARG A 91 8.82 38.87 -5.50
C ARG A 91 9.83 37.88 -6.08
N ILE A 92 9.54 36.59 -5.94
CA ILE A 92 10.27 35.49 -6.58
C ILE A 92 9.23 34.57 -7.20
N ASP A 93 9.41 34.18 -8.46
CA ASP A 93 8.59 33.21 -9.16
C ASP A 93 9.46 32.00 -9.51
N ILE A 94 8.96 30.80 -9.21
CA ILE A 94 9.66 29.53 -9.37
C ILE A 94 8.87 28.65 -10.31
N PHE A 95 9.59 28.11 -11.29
CA PHE A 95 9.09 27.19 -12.28
C PHE A 95 9.85 25.88 -12.18
N VAL A 96 9.16 24.77 -12.29
CA VAL A 96 9.78 23.45 -12.31
C VAL A 96 8.97 22.55 -13.21
N ARG A 97 9.62 21.55 -13.79
CA ARG A 97 8.91 20.50 -14.50
C ARG A 97 8.46 19.44 -13.48
N GLY A 98 7.21 19.01 -13.55
CA GLY A 98 6.72 17.87 -12.76
C GLY A 98 7.00 16.54 -13.45
N THR A 99 6.78 15.41 -12.78
CA THR A 99 6.83 14.06 -13.40
C THR A 99 5.75 13.87 -14.47
N ASP A 100 4.73 14.73 -14.49
CA ASP A 100 3.75 14.86 -15.56
C ASP A 100 4.29 15.60 -16.80
N ASN A 101 5.56 16.01 -16.80
CA ASN A 101 6.19 16.90 -17.79
C ASN A 101 5.45 18.23 -17.99
N ALA A 102 4.55 18.61 -17.09
CA ALA A 102 3.90 19.91 -17.10
C ALA A 102 4.82 20.96 -16.44
N LEU A 103 4.57 22.22 -16.78
CA LEU A 103 5.19 23.34 -16.08
C LEU A 103 4.42 23.61 -14.78
N TRP A 104 5.11 23.54 -13.66
CA TRP A 104 4.59 23.88 -12.34
C TRP A 104 5.16 25.21 -11.86
N HIS A 105 4.33 25.98 -11.17
CA HIS A 105 4.68 27.32 -10.72
C HIS A 105 4.34 27.55 -9.25
N LYS A 106 5.22 28.27 -8.54
CA LYS A 106 5.06 28.71 -7.15
C LYS A 106 5.72 30.08 -7.02
N TRP A 107 5.19 30.96 -6.19
CA TRP A 107 5.73 32.32 -6.06
C TRP A 107 5.73 32.82 -4.63
N TRP A 108 6.60 33.80 -4.37
CA TRP A 108 6.70 34.54 -3.12
C TRP A 108 6.08 35.94 -3.24
N ASP A 109 5.23 36.27 -2.28
CA ASP A 109 4.60 37.57 -2.07
C ASP A 109 4.34 37.69 -0.56
N ASN A 110 5.35 38.07 0.21
CA ASN A 110 5.36 38.04 1.69
C ASN A 110 5.22 36.65 2.34
N TYR A 111 4.67 35.68 1.62
CA TYR A 111 4.60 34.26 1.91
C TYR A 111 4.68 33.47 0.58
N TRP A 112 4.98 32.18 0.66
CA TRP A 112 4.95 31.29 -0.51
C TRP A 112 3.53 30.86 -0.85
N SER A 113 3.17 30.90 -2.13
CA SER A 113 1.91 30.33 -2.64
C SER A 113 1.92 28.79 -2.62
N ARG A 114 0.76 28.16 -2.89
CA ARG A 114 0.71 26.72 -3.23
C ARG A 114 1.22 26.52 -4.67
N TRP A 115 1.65 25.29 -5.00
CA TRP A 115 2.00 24.92 -6.37
C TRP A 115 0.77 24.99 -7.29
N GLU A 116 0.92 25.56 -8.48
CA GLU A 116 -0.09 25.56 -9.54
C GLU A 116 0.45 24.87 -10.81
N ASN A 117 -0.41 24.06 -11.47
CA ASN A 117 -0.08 23.42 -12.75
C ASN A 117 -0.44 24.36 -13.90
N LEU A 118 0.53 24.65 -14.77
CA LEU A 118 0.40 25.54 -15.93
C LEU A 118 0.30 24.80 -17.27
N GLY A 119 0.26 23.47 -17.24
CA GLY A 119 0.14 22.57 -18.39
C GLY A 119 1.36 22.59 -19.32
N GLY A 120 1.19 22.02 -20.51
CA GLY A 120 2.25 21.82 -21.49
C GLY A 120 2.94 20.47 -21.33
N TYR A 121 3.77 20.12 -22.32
CA TYR A 121 4.62 18.92 -22.28
C TYR A 121 6.05 19.37 -22.57
N ILE A 122 6.83 19.55 -21.51
CA ILE A 122 8.18 20.08 -21.57
C ILE A 122 9.20 18.96 -21.28
N THR A 123 10.21 18.84 -22.13
CA THR A 123 11.25 17.80 -22.09
C THR A 123 12.60 18.34 -21.60
N SER A 124 12.65 19.60 -21.21
CA SER A 124 13.80 20.23 -20.54
C SER A 124 13.36 20.87 -19.24
N SER A 125 14.32 21.18 -18.37
CA SER A 125 14.09 22.15 -17.29
C SER A 125 13.61 23.48 -17.89
N PRO A 126 12.66 24.19 -17.25
CA PRO A 126 12.23 25.50 -17.73
C PRO A 126 13.36 26.53 -17.62
N ALA A 127 13.25 27.60 -18.38
CA ALA A 127 14.03 28.82 -18.24
C ALA A 127 13.05 29.98 -18.15
N VAL A 128 13.28 30.94 -17.27
CA VAL A 128 12.36 32.08 -17.14
C VAL A 128 13.13 33.40 -17.14
N SER A 129 12.58 34.39 -17.84
CA SER A 129 13.08 35.75 -17.84
C SER A 129 11.95 36.74 -17.56
N SER A 130 12.33 37.90 -17.03
CA SER A 130 11.45 39.05 -16.92
C SER A 130 12.19 40.31 -17.37
N TRP A 131 11.53 41.14 -18.16
CA TRP A 131 12.03 42.44 -18.60
C TRP A 131 11.23 43.61 -18.01
N GLY A 132 10.25 43.33 -17.14
CA GLY A 132 9.39 44.34 -16.54
C GLY A 132 8.41 43.76 -15.52
N ALA A 133 7.86 44.63 -14.67
CA ALA A 133 6.92 44.21 -13.64
C ALA A 133 5.64 43.60 -14.24
N GLY A 134 5.13 42.52 -13.62
CA GLY A 134 3.94 41.80 -14.09
C GLY A 134 4.15 41.01 -15.40
N ARG A 135 5.41 40.79 -15.79
CA ARG A 135 5.77 40.06 -17.01
C ARG A 135 6.72 38.90 -16.71
N LEU A 136 6.35 37.71 -17.16
CA LEU A 136 7.20 36.52 -17.16
C LEU A 136 7.18 35.88 -18.55
N ASP A 137 8.34 35.42 -19.00
CA ASP A 137 8.48 34.64 -20.22
C ASP A 137 9.23 33.35 -19.88
N VAL A 138 8.49 32.25 -19.88
CA VAL A 138 9.00 30.90 -19.59
C VAL A 138 9.26 30.18 -20.91
N PHE A 139 10.43 29.58 -21.04
CA PHE A 139 10.88 28.83 -22.19
C PHE A 139 11.22 27.41 -21.78
N ALA A 140 10.82 26.44 -22.59
CA ALA A 140 11.19 25.06 -22.39
C ALA A 140 11.16 24.30 -23.71
N LYS A 141 11.92 23.21 -23.80
CA LYS A 141 11.89 22.32 -24.96
C LYS A 141 10.60 21.49 -24.93
N GLY A 142 9.92 21.38 -26.06
CA GLY A 142 8.75 20.49 -26.23
C GLY A 142 9.14 19.07 -26.64
N ALA A 143 8.15 18.18 -26.81
CA ALA A 143 8.38 16.83 -27.36
C ALA A 143 8.89 16.85 -28.81
N ASP A 144 8.59 17.91 -29.55
CA ASP A 144 9.00 18.15 -30.94
C ASP A 144 10.44 18.69 -31.08
N ASN A 145 11.19 18.77 -29.97
CA ASN A 145 12.50 19.41 -29.87
C ASN A 145 12.52 20.90 -30.26
N ALA A 146 11.36 21.53 -30.46
CA ALA A 146 11.28 22.98 -30.57
C ALA A 146 11.33 23.61 -29.19
N ILE A 147 11.78 24.86 -29.12
CA ILE A 147 11.65 25.66 -27.90
C ILE A 147 10.27 26.31 -27.93
N TRP A 148 9.54 26.19 -26.83
CA TRP A 148 8.23 26.75 -26.62
C TRP A 148 8.29 27.85 -25.57
N GLN A 149 7.46 28.87 -25.74
CA GLN A 149 7.32 30.01 -24.84
C GLN A 149 5.93 30.04 -24.21
N LYS A 150 5.86 30.24 -22.89
CA LYS A 150 4.65 30.55 -22.14
C LYS A 150 4.82 31.91 -21.45
N THR A 151 3.87 32.80 -21.66
CA THR A 151 3.97 34.19 -21.20
C THR A 151 2.94 34.48 -20.13
N PHE A 152 3.33 35.27 -19.12
CA PHE A 152 2.42 35.92 -18.18
C PHE A 152 2.40 37.43 -18.43
N ASN A 153 1.22 38.01 -18.63
CA ASN A 153 1.02 39.46 -18.81
C ASN A 153 -0.24 39.97 -18.07
N GLY A 154 -0.36 39.58 -16.79
CA GLY A 154 -1.59 39.72 -15.99
C GLY A 154 -2.46 38.47 -15.99
N SER A 155 -2.27 37.58 -16.98
CA SER A 155 -2.76 36.20 -16.99
C SER A 155 -1.81 35.30 -17.82
N TRP A 156 -1.88 33.99 -17.60
CA TRP A 156 -1.10 33.01 -18.36
C TRP A 156 -1.65 32.84 -19.78
N GLN A 157 -0.77 32.99 -20.77
CA GLN A 157 -1.08 32.78 -22.18
C GLN A 157 -0.83 31.31 -22.59
N PRO A 158 -1.41 30.85 -23.72
CA PRO A 158 -1.09 29.55 -24.32
C PRO A 158 0.39 29.42 -24.71
N TRP A 159 0.87 28.19 -24.88
CA TRP A 159 2.23 27.91 -25.38
C TRP A 159 2.37 28.29 -26.86
N VAL A 160 3.46 28.97 -27.23
CA VAL A 160 3.79 29.35 -28.61
C VAL A 160 5.18 28.84 -28.96
N SER A 161 5.34 28.20 -30.12
CA SER A 161 6.64 27.71 -30.57
C SER A 161 7.53 28.88 -31.02
N VAL A 162 8.77 28.89 -30.53
CA VAL A 162 9.84 29.84 -30.88
C VAL A 162 10.70 29.29 -32.04
N GLY A 163 10.68 27.97 -32.25
CA GLY A 163 11.43 27.27 -33.29
C GLY A 163 12.50 26.33 -32.73
N THR A 164 13.22 25.65 -33.63
CA THR A 164 14.23 24.64 -33.29
C THR A 164 15.63 25.17 -33.57
N ALA A 165 16.56 25.01 -32.63
CA ALA A 165 17.96 25.35 -32.87
C ALA A 165 18.59 24.45 -33.95
N PRO A 166 19.52 24.96 -34.78
CA PRO A 166 20.23 24.15 -35.78
C PRO A 166 20.90 22.93 -35.14
N GLY A 167 20.81 21.78 -35.81
CA GLY A 167 21.29 20.50 -35.28
C GLY A 167 20.32 19.78 -34.33
N GLY A 168 19.18 20.37 -33.97
CA GLY A 168 18.26 19.80 -32.96
C GLY A 168 18.74 20.08 -31.54
N THR A 169 17.83 20.31 -30.60
CA THR A 169 18.18 20.72 -29.22
C THR A 169 18.38 19.51 -28.30
N ASN A 170 19.63 19.18 -27.96
CA ASN A 170 19.94 18.11 -27.00
C ASN A 170 20.20 18.62 -25.57
N SER A 171 20.06 19.92 -25.35
CA SER A 171 20.29 20.56 -24.06
C SER A 171 19.28 20.12 -22.99
N SER A 172 19.76 19.87 -21.76
CA SER A 172 18.97 19.61 -20.53
C SER A 172 18.09 20.80 -20.11
N LYS A 173 18.43 22.00 -20.59
CA LYS A 173 17.85 23.31 -20.26
C LYS A 173 18.15 24.33 -21.36
N VAL A 174 17.35 25.38 -21.50
CA VAL A 174 17.69 26.59 -22.29
C VAL A 174 18.00 27.76 -21.35
N ALA A 175 18.62 28.84 -21.82
CA ALA A 175 18.80 30.05 -21.02
C ALA A 175 18.08 31.21 -21.68
N ALA A 176 17.21 31.89 -20.92
CA ALA A 176 16.55 33.11 -21.33
C ALA A 176 17.00 34.25 -20.42
N VAL A 177 17.40 35.37 -21.00
CA VAL A 177 17.85 36.55 -20.25
C VAL A 177 17.33 37.81 -20.92
N SER A 178 16.89 38.79 -20.13
CA SER A 178 16.56 40.13 -20.61
C SER A 178 17.78 41.04 -20.46
N LEU A 179 18.00 41.92 -21.44
CA LEU A 179 19.04 42.95 -21.33
C LEU A 179 18.65 43.96 -20.27
N ARG A 180 19.54 44.19 -19.30
CA ARG A 180 19.27 45.10 -18.19
C ARG A 180 18.98 46.51 -18.70
N GLY A 181 17.76 46.98 -18.47
CA GLY A 181 17.30 48.32 -18.87
C GLY A 181 16.73 48.43 -20.29
N GLN A 182 16.47 47.32 -20.99
CA GLN A 182 15.83 47.29 -22.31
C GLN A 182 14.55 46.45 -22.30
N PRO A 183 13.36 47.05 -22.20
CA PRO A 183 12.09 46.30 -22.28
C PRO A 183 11.90 45.71 -23.69
N ASN A 184 11.15 44.61 -23.79
CA ASN A 184 10.86 43.88 -25.03
C ASN A 184 12.06 43.22 -25.72
N VAL A 185 13.17 43.01 -25.00
CA VAL A 185 14.32 42.25 -25.51
C VAL A 185 14.57 41.02 -24.66
N ILE A 186 14.63 39.86 -25.29
CA ILE A 186 14.98 38.57 -24.67
C ILE A 186 16.03 37.90 -25.54
N ASP A 187 17.14 37.51 -24.94
CA ASP A 187 18.14 36.66 -25.57
C ASP A 187 17.94 35.23 -25.09
N LEU A 188 17.91 34.29 -26.04
CA LEU A 188 17.68 32.88 -25.83
C LEU A 188 18.89 32.07 -26.30
N PHE A 189 19.34 31.16 -25.45
CA PHE A 189 20.49 30.30 -25.71
C PHE A 189 20.11 28.83 -25.56
N ALA A 190 20.66 28.00 -26.45
CA ALA A 190 20.48 26.56 -26.42
C ALA A 190 21.76 25.85 -26.89
N VAL A 191 22.01 24.65 -26.37
CA VAL A 191 23.06 23.76 -26.88
C VAL A 191 22.41 22.77 -27.87
N GLY A 192 22.98 22.70 -29.07
CA GLY A 192 22.55 21.78 -30.12
C GLY A 192 23.05 20.35 -29.88
N SER A 193 22.51 19.37 -30.60
CA SER A 193 22.96 17.97 -30.54
C SER A 193 24.37 17.75 -31.11
N ASP A 194 24.84 18.71 -31.89
CA ASP A 194 26.22 18.85 -32.35
C ASP A 194 27.17 19.40 -31.27
N ASN A 195 26.67 19.60 -30.05
CA ASN A 195 27.34 20.19 -28.90
C ASN A 195 27.79 21.64 -29.10
N TYR A 196 27.29 22.34 -30.13
CA TYR A 196 27.53 23.78 -30.30
C TYR A 196 26.51 24.62 -29.56
N THR A 197 26.95 25.79 -29.08
CA THR A 197 26.06 26.75 -28.44
C THR A 197 25.44 27.69 -29.48
N TYR A 198 24.12 27.83 -29.45
CA TYR A 198 23.33 28.68 -30.34
C TYR A 198 22.65 29.81 -29.58
N HIS A 199 22.52 30.95 -30.23
CA HIS A 199 21.89 32.16 -29.70
C HIS A 199 20.87 32.73 -30.69
N MET A 200 19.77 33.26 -30.16
CA MET A 200 18.83 34.09 -30.90
C MET A 200 18.27 35.18 -29.99
N ASN A 201 17.70 36.24 -30.56
CA ASN A 201 17.06 37.29 -29.77
C ASN A 201 15.69 37.67 -30.27
N PHE A 202 14.85 38.13 -29.35
CA PHE A 202 13.58 38.78 -29.61
C PHE A 202 13.77 40.30 -29.48
N ASN A 203 13.33 41.06 -30.47
CA ASN A 203 13.53 42.53 -30.53
C ASN A 203 12.23 43.34 -30.37
N GLY A 204 11.17 42.71 -29.86
CA GLY A 204 9.85 43.33 -29.69
C GLY A 204 8.88 43.11 -30.85
N THR A 205 9.35 42.72 -32.03
CA THR A 205 8.48 42.41 -33.19
C THR A 205 8.62 40.98 -33.71
N GLY A 206 9.75 40.33 -33.44
CA GLY A 206 9.98 38.93 -33.82
C GLY A 206 11.30 38.40 -33.30
N TRP A 207 11.49 37.09 -33.49
CA TRP A 207 12.72 36.36 -33.19
C TRP A 207 13.70 36.43 -34.37
N SER A 208 14.99 36.59 -34.08
CA SER A 208 16.07 36.48 -35.08
C SER A 208 16.28 35.04 -35.54
N ALA A 209 17.10 34.84 -36.59
CA ALA A 209 17.66 33.53 -36.87
C ALA A 209 18.67 33.12 -35.77
N TRP A 210 18.92 31.81 -35.66
CA TRP A 210 19.94 31.26 -34.77
C TRP A 210 21.36 31.57 -35.25
N GLU A 211 22.19 32.10 -34.36
CA GLU A 211 23.62 32.33 -34.52
C GLU A 211 24.41 31.24 -33.78
N ASN A 212 25.43 30.65 -34.42
CA ASN A 212 26.32 29.66 -33.78
C ASN A 212 27.50 30.38 -33.09
N LEU A 213 27.65 30.16 -31.78
CA LEU A 213 28.69 30.78 -30.93
C LEU A 213 29.90 29.87 -30.66
N GLY A 214 29.91 28.66 -31.23
CA GLY A 214 30.96 27.65 -31.07
C GLY A 214 30.97 26.96 -29.69
N CYS A 215 32.04 26.19 -29.45
CA CYS A 215 32.38 25.42 -28.24
C CYS A 215 31.38 24.35 -27.76
N CYS A 216 31.97 23.35 -27.09
CA CYS A 216 31.49 22.02 -26.68
C CYS A 216 30.68 22.01 -25.37
N GLY A 217 29.39 22.28 -25.45
CA GLY A 217 28.49 22.16 -24.31
C GLY A 217 28.04 20.72 -24.08
N GLN A 218 28.05 20.27 -22.82
CA GLN A 218 27.48 18.97 -22.41
C GLN A 218 26.18 19.10 -21.59
N GLY A 219 25.80 20.33 -21.22
CA GLY A 219 24.60 20.63 -20.44
C GLY A 219 23.98 22.00 -20.82
N GLY A 220 22.99 22.42 -20.04
CA GLY A 220 22.23 23.65 -20.23
C GLY A 220 23.02 24.94 -20.01
N PRO A 221 22.81 25.98 -20.83
CA PRO A 221 23.44 27.28 -20.63
C PRO A 221 22.91 28.01 -19.38
N ALA A 222 23.70 28.94 -18.87
CA ALA A 222 23.24 30.01 -17.99
C ALA A 222 23.67 31.36 -18.55
N ALA A 223 22.78 32.34 -18.54
CA ALA A 223 23.08 33.67 -19.04
C ALA A 223 22.63 34.74 -18.06
N THR A 224 23.40 35.83 -17.94
CA THR A 224 23.03 36.99 -17.13
C THR A 224 23.43 38.29 -17.81
N SER A 225 22.86 39.41 -17.35
CA SER A 225 23.14 40.76 -17.86
C SER A 225 23.29 41.73 -16.70
N TRP A 226 24.45 42.37 -16.58
CA TRP A 226 24.70 43.40 -15.55
C TRP A 226 24.62 44.84 -16.10
N GLY A 227 24.42 45.02 -17.40
CA GLY A 227 24.37 46.34 -18.04
C GLY A 227 23.81 46.31 -19.47
N ALA A 228 23.42 47.48 -19.97
CA ALA A 228 22.92 47.62 -21.33
C ALA A 228 24.01 47.24 -22.34
N GLY A 229 23.67 46.35 -23.28
CA GLY A 229 24.62 45.84 -24.29
C GLY A 229 25.67 44.87 -23.74
N ARG A 230 25.40 44.24 -22.59
CA ARG A 230 26.24 43.21 -21.98
C ARG A 230 25.45 41.95 -21.64
N LEU A 231 25.92 40.82 -22.16
CA LEU A 231 25.46 39.47 -21.80
C LEU A 231 26.67 38.64 -21.42
N ASP A 232 26.54 37.81 -20.40
CA ASP A 232 27.55 36.86 -19.94
C ASP A 232 26.93 35.46 -19.96
N LEU A 233 27.53 34.56 -20.74
CA LEU A 233 27.03 33.21 -21.04
C LEU A 233 28.01 32.17 -20.49
N PHE A 234 27.47 31.20 -19.76
CA PHE A 234 28.20 30.12 -19.11
C PHE A 234 27.70 28.77 -19.60
N ILE A 235 28.63 27.85 -19.91
CA ILE A 235 28.37 26.50 -20.42
C ILE A 235 29.19 25.50 -19.62
N HIS A 236 28.57 24.38 -19.23
CA HIS A 236 29.30 23.24 -18.70
C HIS A 236 29.92 22.41 -19.84
N GLY A 237 31.24 22.27 -19.82
CA GLY A 237 32.01 21.53 -20.83
C GLY A 237 32.19 20.05 -20.50
N MET A 238 32.53 19.25 -21.52
CA MET A 238 32.73 17.79 -21.41
C MET A 238 33.90 17.38 -20.50
N ASP A 239 34.76 18.33 -20.14
CA ASP A 239 35.90 18.17 -19.25
C ASP A 239 35.57 18.49 -17.78
N GLY A 240 34.29 18.77 -17.48
CA GLY A 240 33.82 19.14 -16.15
C GLY A 240 34.01 20.62 -15.81
N TYR A 241 34.57 21.44 -16.71
CA TYR A 241 34.81 22.85 -16.46
C TYR A 241 33.68 23.76 -16.96
N VAL A 242 33.54 24.93 -16.33
CA VAL A 242 32.63 25.96 -16.83
C VAL A 242 33.35 26.87 -17.82
N TYR A 243 32.81 26.99 -19.03
CA TYR A 243 33.25 27.91 -20.06
C TYR A 243 32.41 29.19 -20.05
N HIS A 244 33.04 30.33 -20.28
CA HIS A 244 32.44 31.65 -20.27
C HIS A 244 32.70 32.38 -21.61
N LYS A 245 31.64 33.00 -22.16
CA LYS A 245 31.70 33.91 -23.31
C LYS A 245 30.77 35.08 -23.03
N TRP A 246 31.11 36.27 -23.52
CA TRP A 246 30.29 37.44 -23.29
C TRP A 246 30.10 38.28 -24.55
N TYR A 247 28.99 38.99 -24.58
CA TYR A 247 28.68 40.01 -25.57
C TYR A 247 29.08 41.38 -25.01
N ALA A 248 29.85 42.15 -25.76
CA ALA A 248 30.27 43.49 -25.37
C ALA A 248 30.11 44.46 -26.53
N GLY A 249 29.15 45.38 -26.43
CA GLY A 249 29.12 46.59 -27.26
C GLY A 249 29.02 46.33 -28.77
N GLY A 250 28.27 45.32 -29.21
CA GLY A 250 27.99 45.06 -30.62
C GLY A 250 28.38 43.67 -31.11
N ALA A 251 29.25 42.96 -30.40
CA ALA A 251 29.72 41.63 -30.80
C ALA A 251 30.02 40.71 -29.61
N TRP A 252 29.97 39.40 -29.86
CA TRP A 252 30.51 38.37 -28.98
C TRP A 252 32.03 38.36 -29.04
N VAL A 253 32.69 38.06 -27.91
CA VAL A 253 34.15 37.84 -27.92
C VAL A 253 34.52 36.59 -28.72
N ALA A 254 35.66 36.65 -29.41
CA ALA A 254 36.04 35.64 -30.39
C ALA A 254 36.22 34.24 -29.77
N THR A 255 36.88 34.15 -28.61
CA THR A 255 37.23 32.88 -27.95
C THR A 255 36.44 32.69 -26.65
N TRP A 256 36.21 31.44 -26.27
CA TRP A 256 35.72 31.07 -24.95
C TRP A 256 36.86 31.07 -23.93
N GLU A 257 36.58 31.42 -22.68
CA GLU A 257 37.52 31.29 -21.56
C GLU A 257 37.01 30.26 -20.53
N THR A 258 37.92 29.58 -19.82
CA THR A 258 37.54 28.64 -18.74
C THR A 258 37.49 29.33 -17.38
N GLN A 259 36.50 28.95 -16.58
CA GLN A 259 36.30 29.39 -15.21
C GLN A 259 36.69 28.32 -14.18
N GLY A 260 37.24 27.18 -14.64
CA GLY A 260 37.60 26.02 -13.81
C GLY A 260 36.39 25.37 -13.12
N GLY A 261 36.67 24.60 -12.06
CA GLY A 261 35.69 24.00 -11.13
C GLY A 261 34.97 22.77 -11.68
N PRO A 262 35.07 21.57 -11.05
CA PRO A 262 34.36 20.37 -11.49
C PRO A 262 32.89 20.46 -11.02
N ILE A 263 32.04 21.14 -11.80
CA ILE A 263 30.60 21.09 -11.55
C ILE A 263 30.01 19.82 -12.18
N THR A 264 28.93 19.30 -11.61
CA THR A 264 28.21 18.10 -12.05
C THR A 264 26.74 18.42 -12.36
N SER A 265 26.46 19.70 -12.61
CA SER A 265 25.14 20.21 -12.99
C SER A 265 25.29 21.31 -14.04
N ASP A 266 24.16 21.75 -14.59
CA ASP A 266 24.10 23.00 -15.34
C ASP A 266 24.50 24.18 -14.42
N PRO A 267 25.22 25.19 -14.94
CA PRO A 267 25.53 26.38 -14.17
C PRO A 267 24.27 27.22 -13.92
N ALA A 268 24.34 28.09 -12.92
CA ALA A 268 23.38 29.16 -12.68
C ALA A 268 24.11 30.48 -12.47
N ALA A 269 23.68 31.53 -13.16
CA ALA A 269 24.35 32.83 -13.11
C ALA A 269 23.33 33.95 -12.90
N VAL A 270 23.68 34.91 -12.06
CA VAL A 270 22.84 36.08 -11.80
C VAL A 270 23.71 37.33 -11.61
N SER A 271 23.14 38.47 -11.93
CA SER A 271 23.68 39.78 -11.59
C SER A 271 22.67 40.55 -10.75
N TRP A 272 23.10 41.04 -9.59
CA TRP A 272 22.32 41.94 -8.74
C TRP A 272 22.76 43.40 -8.85
N GLY A 273 23.82 43.69 -9.60
CA GLY A 273 24.44 45.01 -9.66
C GLY A 273 25.37 45.18 -10.87
N SER A 274 25.64 46.43 -11.23
CA SER A 274 26.53 46.72 -12.36
C SER A 274 27.94 46.16 -12.13
N ASN A 275 28.49 45.54 -13.16
CA ASN A 275 29.82 44.91 -13.15
C ASN A 275 29.98 43.81 -12.08
N ARG A 276 28.89 43.12 -11.75
CA ARG A 276 28.84 42.01 -10.79
C ARG A 276 28.14 40.81 -11.40
N ILE A 277 28.75 39.63 -11.27
CA ILE A 277 28.16 38.34 -11.64
C ILE A 277 28.46 37.35 -10.51
N ASP A 278 27.45 36.59 -10.11
CA ASP A 278 27.58 35.45 -9.20
C ASP A 278 27.21 34.19 -9.98
N LEU A 279 28.10 33.20 -9.95
CA LEU A 279 28.02 31.94 -10.67
C LEU A 279 27.96 30.80 -9.67
N PHE A 280 27.07 29.83 -9.93
CA PHE A 280 26.79 28.69 -9.08
C PHE A 280 26.81 27.40 -9.91
N GLY A 281 27.10 26.30 -9.25
CA GLY A 281 26.93 24.95 -9.79
C GLY A 281 26.95 23.93 -8.66
N ARG A 282 26.53 22.71 -8.94
CA ARG A 282 26.65 21.60 -8.00
C ARG A 282 28.00 20.91 -8.18
N ALA A 283 28.70 20.58 -7.10
CA ALA A 283 29.97 19.85 -7.14
C ALA A 283 29.77 18.32 -7.12
N THR A 284 30.85 17.56 -7.22
CA THR A 284 30.83 16.08 -7.20
C THR A 284 30.34 15.48 -5.88
N ASP A 285 30.45 16.23 -4.78
CA ASP A 285 29.94 15.86 -3.45
C ASP A 285 28.46 16.28 -3.23
N ASN A 286 27.76 16.66 -4.31
CA ASN A 286 26.40 17.19 -4.31
C ASN A 286 26.20 18.53 -3.58
N SER A 287 27.27 19.21 -3.13
CA SER A 287 27.16 20.55 -2.55
C SER A 287 26.98 21.63 -3.61
N VAL A 288 26.32 22.74 -3.26
CA VAL A 288 26.31 23.93 -4.12
C VAL A 288 27.60 24.70 -3.91
N ILE A 289 28.32 24.98 -5.00
CA ILE A 289 29.52 25.81 -5.01
C ILE A 289 29.25 27.11 -5.77
N THR A 290 29.95 28.17 -5.36
CA THR A 290 29.81 29.51 -5.95
C THR A 290 31.16 30.17 -6.20
N LYS A 291 31.22 31.02 -7.23
CA LYS A 291 32.29 31.99 -7.48
C LYS A 291 31.69 33.26 -8.04
N ALA A 292 32.42 34.37 -7.98
CA ALA A 292 31.87 35.64 -8.42
C ALA A 292 32.89 36.58 -9.06
N TRP A 293 32.42 37.38 -10.00
CA TRP A 293 33.14 38.48 -10.65
C TRP A 293 32.97 39.75 -9.83
N ASN A 294 34.05 40.44 -9.50
CA ASN A 294 34.01 41.68 -8.69
C ASN A 294 34.29 42.96 -9.51
N GLY A 295 34.30 42.86 -10.84
CA GLY A 295 34.64 43.98 -11.71
C GLY A 295 36.11 44.05 -12.15
N THR A 296 36.99 43.31 -11.48
CA THR A 296 38.44 43.26 -11.80
C THR A 296 38.96 41.83 -11.99
N GLY A 297 38.32 40.84 -11.37
CA GLY A 297 38.69 39.44 -11.47
C GLY A 297 37.60 38.51 -10.97
N TRP A 298 37.70 37.24 -11.32
CA TRP A 298 36.90 36.16 -10.76
C TRP A 298 37.51 35.65 -9.45
N ALA A 299 36.67 35.43 -8.44
CA ALA A 299 37.05 34.73 -7.24
C ALA A 299 37.29 33.22 -7.51
N ASN A 300 37.97 32.56 -6.56
CA ASN A 300 38.02 31.10 -6.50
C ASN A 300 36.64 30.52 -6.13
N TRP A 301 36.39 29.27 -6.49
CA TRP A 301 35.20 28.54 -6.06
C TRP A 301 35.20 28.33 -4.54
N GLY A 302 34.05 28.57 -3.90
CA GLY A 302 33.78 28.26 -2.50
C GLY A 302 32.48 27.46 -2.35
N SER A 303 32.41 26.57 -1.36
CA SER A 303 31.21 25.76 -1.10
C SER A 303 30.21 26.50 -0.19
N LEU A 304 28.93 26.36 -0.51
CA LEU A 304 27.78 26.76 0.29
C LEU A 304 27.14 25.56 1.01
N GLY A 305 27.74 24.37 0.92
CA GLY A 305 27.25 23.14 1.55
C GLY A 305 25.95 22.61 0.94
N GLY A 306 25.26 21.76 1.72
CA GLY A 306 24.02 21.06 1.36
C GLY A 306 24.23 19.83 0.47
N GLY A 307 23.16 19.07 0.22
CA GLY A 307 23.13 17.89 -0.63
C GLY A 307 21.99 17.96 -1.64
N PHE A 308 22.32 18.04 -2.92
CA PHE A 308 21.36 18.35 -3.98
C PHE A 308 21.35 17.33 -5.12
N THR A 309 20.16 17.09 -5.67
CA THR A 309 19.91 16.22 -6.84
C THR A 309 19.61 17.01 -8.11
N SER A 310 19.63 18.35 -8.04
CA SER A 310 19.50 19.26 -9.20
C SER A 310 20.66 20.26 -9.23
N GLY A 311 20.85 20.92 -10.38
CA GLY A 311 21.61 22.16 -10.40
C GLY A 311 20.93 23.24 -9.55
N PRO A 312 21.70 24.20 -9.01
CA PRO A 312 21.12 25.35 -8.32
C PRO A 312 20.39 26.25 -9.34
N THR A 313 19.43 27.02 -8.85
CA THR A 313 18.83 28.16 -9.54
C THR A 313 18.96 29.38 -8.65
N VAL A 314 19.09 30.56 -9.23
CA VAL A 314 19.37 31.76 -8.43
C VAL A 314 18.65 32.97 -9.00
N ALA A 315 18.00 33.70 -8.11
CA ALA A 315 17.35 34.97 -8.40
C ALA A 315 17.93 36.10 -7.52
N SER A 316 17.72 37.32 -7.97
CA SER A 316 17.98 38.51 -7.18
C SER A 316 16.83 39.49 -7.35
N TRP A 317 16.21 39.88 -6.24
CA TRP A 317 15.16 40.91 -6.22
C TRP A 317 15.67 42.27 -5.76
N GLY A 318 16.97 42.40 -5.45
CA GLY A 318 17.55 43.64 -4.92
C GLY A 318 19.08 43.69 -4.99
N VAL A 319 19.64 44.89 -4.91
CA VAL A 319 21.10 45.09 -4.87
C VAL A 319 21.68 44.40 -3.65
N ASN A 320 22.74 43.62 -3.86
CA ASN A 320 23.45 42.86 -2.83
C ASN A 320 22.57 41.79 -2.15
N ARG A 321 21.60 41.24 -2.88
CA ARG A 321 20.71 40.17 -2.45
C ARG A 321 20.72 39.03 -3.47
N LEU A 322 20.88 37.80 -3.00
CA LEU A 322 20.76 36.58 -3.78
C LEU A 322 19.86 35.60 -3.04
N ASP A 323 19.04 34.88 -3.80
CA ASP A 323 18.17 33.80 -3.33
C ASP A 323 18.48 32.60 -4.22
N VAL A 324 19.12 31.59 -3.65
CA VAL A 324 19.58 30.36 -4.31
C VAL A 324 18.64 29.25 -3.92
N LEU A 325 18.18 28.46 -4.87
CA LEU A 325 17.32 27.31 -4.64
C LEU A 325 17.86 26.07 -5.35
N GLY A 326 17.50 24.89 -4.85
CA GLY A 326 17.83 23.62 -5.47
C GLY A 326 16.97 22.50 -4.92
N ARG A 327 16.87 21.39 -5.66
CA ARG A 327 16.17 20.18 -5.21
C ARG A 327 17.11 19.35 -4.33
N GLY A 328 16.67 19.07 -3.10
CA GLY A 328 17.39 18.26 -2.12
C GLY A 328 17.44 16.78 -2.50
N LEU A 329 18.07 15.97 -1.65
CA LEU A 329 18.11 14.51 -1.78
C LEU A 329 16.73 13.86 -1.56
N ASP A 330 15.88 14.47 -0.73
CA ASP A 330 14.47 14.15 -0.47
C ASP A 330 13.47 14.61 -1.58
N ASN A 331 13.97 15.14 -2.70
CA ASN A 331 13.16 15.82 -3.73
C ASN A 331 12.42 17.08 -3.26
N GLY A 332 12.70 17.56 -2.04
CA GLY A 332 12.23 18.84 -1.49
C GLY A 332 12.88 20.02 -2.20
N LEU A 333 12.19 21.17 -2.24
CA LEU A 333 12.79 22.40 -2.74
C LEU A 333 13.43 23.16 -1.57
N TYR A 334 14.75 23.33 -1.61
CA TYR A 334 15.52 24.05 -0.61
C TYR A 334 15.91 25.42 -1.12
N HIS A 335 16.04 26.35 -0.18
CA HIS A 335 16.41 27.74 -0.44
C HIS A 335 17.49 28.17 0.54
N MET A 336 18.35 29.05 0.08
CA MET A 336 19.39 29.73 0.85
C MET A 336 19.48 31.15 0.32
N ALA A 337 19.84 32.10 1.19
CA ALA A 337 19.90 33.47 0.74
C ALA A 337 21.06 34.30 1.29
N TRP A 338 21.62 35.15 0.43
CA TRP A 338 22.61 36.16 0.79
C TRP A 338 21.90 37.44 1.23
N THR A 339 22.15 37.90 2.45
CA THR A 339 21.49 39.10 3.03
C THR A 339 22.26 40.40 2.80
N GLY A 340 23.33 40.35 2.01
CA GLY A 340 24.26 41.47 1.84
C GLY A 340 25.42 41.46 2.85
N THR A 341 25.29 40.69 3.92
CA THR A 341 26.31 40.55 4.98
C THR A 341 26.70 39.10 5.25
N ALA A 342 25.75 38.17 5.16
CA ALA A 342 25.98 36.74 5.35
C ALA A 342 25.01 35.88 4.53
N TRP A 343 25.40 34.63 4.30
CA TRP A 343 24.50 33.57 3.85
C TRP A 343 23.65 33.09 5.02
N VAL A 344 22.34 33.01 4.81
CA VAL A 344 21.37 32.37 5.71
C VAL A 344 21.31 30.90 5.29
N GLY A 345 21.41 29.98 6.25
CA GLY A 345 21.47 28.53 6.01
C GLY A 345 20.34 27.99 5.15
N TRP A 346 20.54 26.79 4.59
CA TRP A 346 19.52 26.12 3.77
C TRP A 346 18.25 25.85 4.57
N ASP A 347 17.11 26.31 4.05
CA ASP A 347 15.79 26.07 4.60
C ASP A 347 14.86 25.44 3.54
N ASN A 348 14.08 24.43 3.94
CA ASN A 348 13.15 23.73 3.07
C ASN A 348 11.90 24.61 2.81
N GLN A 349 11.61 24.93 1.55
CA GLN A 349 10.51 25.82 1.12
C GLN A 349 9.18 25.10 0.88
N GLY A 350 9.08 23.88 1.42
CA GLY A 350 8.01 22.95 1.18
C GLY A 350 8.51 21.81 0.31
N THR A 351 8.27 20.58 0.79
CA THR A 351 8.32 19.41 -0.06
C THR A 351 7.30 19.59 -1.19
N PRO A 352 7.50 19.04 -2.39
CA PRO A 352 6.36 18.54 -3.16
C PRO A 352 5.53 17.72 -2.15
N ASN A 353 4.23 17.98 -2.04
CA ASN A 353 3.40 17.18 -1.15
C ASN A 353 3.68 15.70 -1.42
N ARG A 354 3.92 14.96 -0.33
CA ARG A 354 4.20 13.53 -0.34
C ARG A 354 3.16 12.81 -1.20
N PRO A 355 3.53 11.72 -1.91
CA PRO A 355 2.57 10.98 -2.69
C PRO A 355 1.42 10.53 -1.80
N CYS A 356 0.25 11.09 -2.10
CA CYS A 356 -1.01 10.70 -1.53
C CYS A 356 -1.64 9.69 -2.49
N PHE A 357 -1.97 8.52 -1.98
CA PHE A 357 -2.54 7.43 -2.78
C PHE A 357 -4.00 7.26 -2.45
N ARG A 358 -4.78 6.92 -3.47
CA ARG A 358 -6.13 6.41 -3.30
C ARG A 358 -6.23 5.05 -3.96
N VAL A 359 -6.68 4.06 -3.21
CA VAL A 359 -6.88 2.68 -3.63
C VAL A 359 -8.39 2.47 -3.75
N PHE A 360 -8.89 2.25 -4.95
CA PHE A 360 -10.31 1.96 -5.19
C PHE A 360 -10.50 0.46 -5.34
N ARG A 361 -11.30 -0.10 -4.44
CA ARG A 361 -11.58 -1.52 -4.33
C ARG A 361 -12.71 -1.94 -5.24
N THR A 362 -12.74 -3.21 -5.65
CA THR A 362 -13.80 -3.77 -6.51
C THR A 362 -15.22 -3.59 -5.97
N ASN A 363 -15.36 -3.60 -4.65
CA ASN A 363 -16.63 -3.34 -3.94
C ASN A 363 -17.03 -1.85 -3.90
N GLY A 364 -16.19 -0.97 -4.44
CA GLY A 364 -16.33 0.48 -4.53
C GLY A 364 -15.95 1.26 -3.29
N ILE A 365 -15.25 0.62 -2.34
CA ILE A 365 -14.58 1.34 -1.24
C ILE A 365 -13.32 2.01 -1.77
N MET A 366 -13.10 3.27 -1.41
CA MET A 366 -11.87 4.01 -1.64
C MET A 366 -11.11 4.17 -0.32
N GLU A 367 -9.83 3.83 -0.32
CA GLU A 367 -8.93 4.01 0.80
C GLU A 367 -7.84 5.03 0.43
N GLU A 368 -7.64 6.05 1.28
CA GLU A 368 -6.70 7.13 1.06
C GLU A 368 -5.51 7.01 2.02
N TYR A 369 -4.28 7.19 1.53
CA TYR A 369 -3.05 6.97 2.27
C TYR A 369 -2.05 8.11 2.11
N GLY A 370 -1.47 8.57 3.22
CA GLY A 370 -0.30 9.46 3.23
C GLY A 370 -0.56 10.91 2.86
N CYS A 371 -1.81 11.35 2.97
CA CYS A 371 -2.29 12.66 2.52
C CYS A 371 -2.22 13.71 3.63
N THR A 372 -2.18 13.27 4.89
CA THR A 372 -1.97 14.06 6.10
C THR A 372 -0.56 13.86 6.66
N GLN A 373 -0.15 14.72 7.60
CA GLN A 373 1.18 14.63 8.20
C GLN A 373 1.33 13.44 9.14
N ASP A 374 0.25 13.03 9.81
CA ASP A 374 0.17 11.91 10.73
C ASP A 374 -0.03 10.55 10.02
N SER A 375 -0.38 10.55 8.73
CA SER A 375 -0.48 9.33 7.91
C SER A 375 0.80 8.97 7.15
N VAL A 376 1.95 9.54 7.50
CA VAL A 376 3.24 9.21 6.89
C VAL A 376 4.32 9.02 7.93
N GLN A 377 5.02 7.88 7.86
CA GLN A 377 6.17 7.59 8.72
C GLN A 377 7.50 7.83 7.99
N PHE A 378 8.55 8.16 8.74
CA PHE A 378 9.90 8.45 8.23
C PHE A 378 10.94 7.61 8.94
N TYR A 379 12.02 7.30 8.23
CA TYR A 379 13.22 6.71 8.81
C TYR A 379 14.45 7.61 8.60
N LEU A 380 15.36 7.63 9.58
CA LEU A 380 16.62 8.38 9.54
C LEU A 380 17.72 7.56 8.86
N SER A 381 18.33 8.11 7.81
CA SER A 381 19.56 7.54 7.24
C SER A 381 20.75 7.83 8.16
N PRO A 382 21.47 6.82 8.70
CA PRO A 382 22.53 7.03 9.67
C PRO A 382 23.89 7.44 9.06
N VAL A 383 23.96 7.74 7.76
CA VAL A 383 25.26 7.82 7.04
C VAL A 383 26.06 9.10 7.36
N ASN A 384 25.55 10.00 8.19
CA ASN A 384 26.30 11.15 8.67
C ASN A 384 25.71 11.69 9.97
N ASN A 385 26.56 11.68 10.99
CA ASN A 385 26.52 12.41 12.25
C ASN A 385 26.45 13.95 12.10
N ASN A 386 25.80 14.45 11.05
CA ASN A 386 25.44 15.83 10.84
C ASN A 386 23.92 15.96 11.01
N THR A 387 23.50 16.83 11.91
CA THR A 387 22.11 17.17 12.25
C THR A 387 21.35 17.88 11.12
N SER A 388 21.47 17.42 9.87
CA SER A 388 20.86 18.05 8.69
C SER A 388 20.66 17.02 7.56
N GLY A 389 19.48 16.38 7.53
CA GLY A 389 18.97 15.61 6.38
C GLY A 389 18.14 14.39 6.77
N HIS A 390 16.82 14.43 6.55
CA HIS A 390 15.87 13.33 6.78
C HIS A 390 15.24 12.93 5.43
N ASP A 391 15.53 11.75 4.86
CA ASP A 391 15.22 11.56 3.43
C ASP A 391 14.45 10.28 3.01
N PHE A 392 13.82 9.47 3.90
CA PHE A 392 12.96 8.34 3.46
C PHE A 392 11.60 8.25 4.17
N ILE A 393 10.52 8.18 3.38
CA ILE A 393 9.19 7.73 3.84
C ILE A 393 9.29 6.23 4.12
N ALA A 394 9.02 5.82 5.36
CA ALA A 394 9.01 4.41 5.77
C ALA A 394 7.66 3.74 5.48
N ASN A 395 6.55 4.42 5.76
CA ASN A 395 5.19 3.90 5.54
C ASN A 395 4.19 5.00 5.18
N TRP A 396 3.15 4.61 4.44
CA TRP A 396 1.91 5.37 4.27
C TRP A 396 0.82 4.70 5.08
N MET A 397 0.14 5.47 5.90
CA MET A 397 -0.89 4.98 6.81
C MET A 397 -2.25 5.39 6.27
N LEU A 398 -3.27 4.60 6.60
CA LEU A 398 -4.64 4.86 6.17
C LEU A 398 -5.12 6.16 6.79
N ASP A 399 -5.54 7.11 5.97
CA ASP A 399 -6.03 8.42 6.37
C ASP A 399 -7.56 8.47 6.29
N LEU A 400 -8.13 7.97 5.19
CA LEU A 400 -9.57 7.98 4.94
C LEU A 400 -10.06 6.68 4.30
N ILE A 401 -11.26 6.23 4.68
CA ILE A 401 -12.07 5.25 3.94
C ILE A 401 -13.32 5.95 3.44
N THR A 402 -13.72 5.72 2.19
CA THR A 402 -15.00 6.17 1.62
C THR A 402 -15.72 4.99 0.99
N ASP A 403 -16.98 4.79 1.32
CA ASP A 403 -17.80 3.77 0.68
C ASP A 403 -18.51 4.28 -0.61
N PRO A 404 -19.14 3.40 -1.41
CA PRO A 404 -19.85 3.81 -2.63
C PRO A 404 -21.02 4.79 -2.40
N GLN A 405 -21.58 4.82 -1.20
CA GLN A 405 -22.69 5.70 -0.80
C GLN A 405 -22.19 7.09 -0.38
N GLY A 406 -20.88 7.22 -0.13
CA GLY A 406 -20.20 8.45 0.22
C GLY A 406 -19.99 8.63 1.71
N ASN A 407 -20.19 7.59 2.52
CA ASN A 407 -19.85 7.64 3.94
C ASN A 407 -18.33 7.66 4.09
N GLN A 408 -17.82 8.62 4.84
CA GLN A 408 -16.40 8.85 5.02
C GLN A 408 -15.98 8.51 6.46
N ILE A 409 -14.86 7.80 6.61
CA ILE A 409 -14.26 7.42 7.90
C ILE A 409 -12.83 7.91 7.91
N HIS A 410 -12.47 8.75 8.87
CA HIS A 410 -11.12 9.29 9.01
C HIS A 410 -10.38 8.56 10.13
N VAL A 411 -9.13 8.20 9.88
CA VAL A 411 -8.23 7.60 10.85
C VAL A 411 -7.11 8.59 11.12
N THR A 412 -6.95 8.99 12.37
CA THR A 412 -5.81 9.82 12.80
C THR A 412 -4.90 9.02 13.69
N TYR A 413 -3.66 9.47 13.78
CA TYR A 413 -2.64 8.79 14.54
C TYR A 413 -1.97 9.70 15.52
N ASN A 414 -1.49 9.08 16.59
CA ASN A 414 -0.59 9.75 17.48
C ASN A 414 0.84 9.31 17.18
N ALA A 415 1.76 10.27 17.15
CA ALA A 415 3.17 10.00 16.93
C ALA A 415 3.99 10.28 18.19
N ASP A 416 4.87 9.34 18.55
CA ASP A 416 6.04 9.65 19.36
C ASP A 416 7.20 10.03 18.45
N SER A 417 7.80 11.20 18.68
CA SER A 417 9.00 11.58 17.98
C SER A 417 10.11 12.15 18.85
N ALA A 418 11.36 11.86 18.48
CA ALA A 418 12.56 12.47 19.11
C ALA A 418 12.97 13.81 18.46
N GLY A 419 12.06 14.44 17.71
CA GLY A 419 12.28 15.64 16.89
C GLY A 419 11.08 15.87 15.95
N VAL A 420 11.10 16.93 15.13
CA VAL A 420 9.96 17.27 14.25
C VAL A 420 9.72 16.20 13.14
N PHE A 421 10.67 15.28 12.90
CA PHE A 421 10.61 14.27 11.84
C PHE A 421 11.13 12.86 12.23
N ASP A 422 11.28 12.58 13.53
CA ASP A 422 11.84 11.30 14.04
C ASP A 422 10.74 10.42 14.65
N VAL A 423 9.83 9.84 13.86
CA VAL A 423 8.74 9.02 14.43
C VAL A 423 9.32 7.68 14.93
N ARG A 424 9.29 7.47 16.25
CA ARG A 424 9.75 6.23 16.93
C ARG A 424 8.64 5.20 17.08
N ASP A 425 7.43 5.70 17.29
CA ASP A 425 6.21 4.92 17.48
C ASP A 425 5.04 5.72 16.92
N LEU A 426 4.07 5.01 16.37
CA LEU A 426 2.85 5.63 15.90
C LEU A 426 1.71 4.63 16.05
N VAL A 427 0.67 5.07 16.75
CA VAL A 427 -0.49 4.23 17.04
C VAL A 427 -1.77 5.00 16.70
N PRO A 428 -2.86 4.30 16.34
CA PRO A 428 -4.16 4.94 16.11
C PRO A 428 -4.55 5.86 17.27
N ALA A 429 -5.04 7.05 16.94
CA ALA A 429 -5.53 8.04 17.89
C ALA A 429 -7.05 8.04 17.91
N THR A 430 -7.65 8.31 16.76
CA THR A 430 -9.10 8.28 16.61
C THR A 430 -9.50 7.66 15.28
N VAL A 431 -10.58 6.91 15.31
CA VAL A 431 -11.36 6.61 14.11
C VAL A 431 -12.64 7.43 14.22
N GLU A 432 -12.88 8.31 13.27
CA GLU A 432 -14.00 9.25 13.27
C GLU A 432 -14.90 8.97 12.06
N TRP A 433 -16.20 8.93 12.28
CA TRP A 433 -17.19 8.78 11.21
C TRP A 433 -17.75 10.14 10.86
N ASP A 434 -17.98 10.38 9.57
CA ASP A 434 -18.52 11.62 9.05
C ASP A 434 -19.82 12.09 9.71
N SER A 435 -20.16 13.35 9.45
CA SER A 435 -21.49 13.89 9.82
C SER A 435 -22.50 13.54 8.72
N PRO A 436 -23.81 13.44 9.04
CA PRO A 436 -24.85 13.24 8.03
C PRO A 436 -24.84 14.27 6.87
N GLY A 437 -24.25 15.45 7.09
CA GLY A 437 -24.07 16.49 6.06
C GLY A 437 -22.77 16.39 5.26
N CYS A 438 -22.08 15.25 5.23
CA CYS A 438 -20.78 15.05 4.60
C CYS A 438 -20.73 13.72 3.80
N GLN A 439 -21.85 13.34 3.19
CA GLN A 439 -21.95 12.11 2.40
C GLN A 439 -21.67 12.38 0.92
N ASN A 440 -20.47 12.04 0.46
CA ASN A 440 -20.05 12.26 -0.90
C ASN A 440 -19.10 11.14 -1.37
N ASN A 441 -19.53 10.41 -2.40
CA ASN A 441 -18.77 9.31 -3.00
C ASN A 441 -17.83 9.77 -4.14
N VAL A 442 -17.83 11.06 -4.46
CA VAL A 442 -17.03 11.67 -5.53
C VAL A 442 -15.94 12.58 -4.97
N ASP A 443 -16.21 13.38 -3.94
CA ASP A 443 -15.25 14.32 -3.35
C ASP A 443 -15.09 14.10 -1.85
N ILE A 444 -13.85 14.20 -1.35
CA ILE A 444 -13.59 14.22 0.10
C ILE A 444 -14.23 15.46 0.73
N CYS A 445 -14.73 15.32 1.95
CA CYS A 445 -15.11 16.48 2.72
C CYS A 445 -13.87 17.28 3.14
N PRO A 446 -13.89 18.62 3.01
CA PRO A 446 -12.79 19.42 3.51
C PRO A 446 -12.72 19.28 5.04
N MET A 447 -11.51 19.04 5.57
CA MET A 447 -11.24 18.96 7.01
C MET A 447 -11.59 20.25 7.78
N SER A 448 -11.80 21.37 7.08
CA SER A 448 -12.24 22.63 7.68
C SER A 448 -13.75 22.69 7.88
N ASN A 449 -14.19 23.04 9.09
CA ASN A 449 -15.60 23.32 9.44
C ASN A 449 -16.17 24.61 8.80
N SER A 450 -15.44 25.28 7.91
CA SER A 450 -15.84 26.55 7.30
C SER A 450 -16.79 26.41 6.11
N SER A 451 -17.09 25.19 5.67
CA SER A 451 -18.10 24.91 4.64
C SER A 451 -19.32 24.21 5.24
N SER A 452 -20.45 24.25 4.54
CA SER A 452 -21.67 23.54 4.96
C SER A 452 -21.56 22.00 4.88
N TRP A 453 -20.44 21.47 4.36
CA TRP A 453 -20.14 20.04 4.18
C TRP A 453 -18.78 19.68 4.80
N GLY A 454 -18.26 20.49 5.74
CA GLY A 454 -16.95 20.27 6.36
C GLY A 454 -16.94 19.06 7.30
N TRP A 455 -15.77 18.48 7.52
CA TRP A 455 -15.59 17.36 8.46
C TRP A 455 -16.06 17.74 9.88
N ALA A 456 -17.08 17.04 10.37
CA ALA A 456 -17.78 17.39 11.61
C ALA A 456 -18.35 16.13 12.32
N PRO A 457 -17.49 15.19 12.72
CA PRO A 457 -17.90 13.85 13.14
C PRO A 457 -18.79 13.88 14.38
N LEU A 458 -19.81 13.02 14.44
CA LEU A 458 -20.69 12.89 15.61
C LEU A 458 -20.41 11.63 16.43
N MET A 459 -19.60 10.72 15.88
CA MET A 459 -19.17 9.48 16.50
C MET A 459 -17.66 9.32 16.28
N ARG A 460 -16.98 8.78 17.30
CA ARG A 460 -15.60 8.34 17.18
C ARG A 460 -15.27 7.18 18.10
N VAL A 461 -14.23 6.43 17.74
CA VAL A 461 -13.50 5.57 18.66
C VAL A 461 -12.21 6.31 19.00
N ASN A 462 -12.03 6.64 20.27
CA ASN A 462 -10.84 7.29 20.80
C ASN A 462 -9.96 6.24 21.48
N PHE A 463 -8.74 6.06 20.96
CA PHE A 463 -7.74 5.17 21.53
C PHE A 463 -6.94 5.98 22.55
N ALA A 464 -7.23 5.78 23.84
CA ALA A 464 -6.53 6.46 24.92
C ALA A 464 -5.23 5.72 25.23
N VAL A 465 -4.13 6.33 24.83
CA VAL A 465 -2.80 5.76 24.83
C VAL A 465 -1.86 6.59 25.69
N ALA A 466 -0.91 5.95 26.37
CA ALA A 466 0.12 6.63 27.14
C ALA A 466 1.41 5.83 27.19
N ARG A 467 2.52 6.46 27.59
CA ARG A 467 3.81 5.77 27.82
C ARG A 467 3.84 4.89 29.08
N ALA A 468 2.74 4.77 29.80
CA ALA A 468 2.66 3.92 30.97
C ALA A 468 1.29 3.21 31.00
N PRO A 469 1.26 1.91 31.34
CA PRO A 469 0.00 1.22 31.58
C PRO A 469 -0.69 1.80 32.82
N VAL A 470 -1.95 2.18 32.68
CA VAL A 470 -2.77 2.74 33.76
C VAL A 470 -3.16 1.65 34.77
N ARG A 471 -3.33 0.40 34.30
CA ARG A 471 -3.75 -0.75 35.13
C ARG A 471 -2.75 -1.90 35.01
N LEU A 472 -1.89 -2.03 36.01
CA LEU A 472 -0.96 -3.15 36.15
C LEU A 472 -1.57 -4.26 37.01
N THR A 473 -1.51 -5.49 36.52
CA THR A 473 -1.93 -6.69 37.27
C THR A 473 -0.73 -7.44 37.88
N GLY A 474 0.49 -7.12 37.45
CA GLY A 474 1.76 -7.68 37.93
C GLY A 474 2.61 -6.71 38.77
N SER A 475 3.90 -7.01 38.91
CA SER A 475 4.86 -6.16 39.65
C SER A 475 5.24 -4.92 38.85
N ALA A 476 4.99 -3.72 39.39
CA ALA A 476 5.41 -2.47 38.79
C ALA A 476 6.95 -2.35 38.73
N CYS A 477 7.51 -2.07 37.55
CA CYS A 477 8.91 -1.67 37.38
C CYS A 477 9.04 -0.16 37.12
N PRO A 478 10.13 0.49 37.60
CA PRO A 478 10.35 1.91 37.34
C PRO A 478 10.53 2.16 35.84
N VAL A 479 9.87 3.18 35.31
CA VAL A 479 10.16 3.73 33.98
C VAL A 479 11.60 4.26 33.94
N ASN A 480 12.30 4.04 32.83
CA ASN A 480 13.66 4.53 32.63
C ASN A 480 13.64 5.81 31.79
N GLY A 481 13.45 6.96 32.46
CA GLY A 481 13.25 8.24 31.76
C GLY A 481 11.93 8.26 30.99
N ASN A 482 11.99 8.39 29.67
CA ASN A 482 10.82 8.44 28.77
C ASN A 482 10.44 7.06 28.18
N LEU A 483 11.17 5.99 28.54
CA LEU A 483 10.93 4.63 28.05
C LEU A 483 10.13 3.81 29.07
N ARG A 484 9.29 2.91 28.56
CA ARG A 484 8.61 1.88 29.35
C ARG A 484 9.65 0.91 29.90
N CYS A 485 9.33 0.22 30.99
CA CYS A 485 10.31 -0.72 31.55
C CYS A 485 10.51 -1.98 30.68
N ASP A 486 9.53 -2.36 29.85
CA ASP A 486 9.68 -3.42 28.86
C ASP A 486 10.42 -2.97 27.59
N ASP A 487 10.70 -1.67 27.42
CA ASP A 487 11.45 -1.20 26.27
C ASP A 487 12.93 -1.62 26.41
N PRO A 488 13.59 -2.08 25.33
CA PRO A 488 14.99 -2.42 25.37
C PRO A 488 15.85 -1.20 25.73
N VAL A 489 16.88 -1.45 26.54
CA VAL A 489 17.77 -0.43 27.11
C VAL A 489 19.04 -0.30 26.26
N ASP A 490 19.51 0.91 26.06
CA ASP A 490 20.81 1.15 25.41
C ASP A 490 21.95 0.71 26.34
N LEU A 491 22.72 -0.29 25.91
CA LEU A 491 23.82 -0.86 26.68
C LEU A 491 25.20 -0.37 26.22
N THR A 492 25.28 0.55 25.26
CA THR A 492 26.56 1.08 24.72
C THR A 492 27.46 1.64 25.82
N GLY A 493 26.89 2.30 26.84
CA GLY A 493 27.60 2.81 28.02
C GLY A 493 28.24 1.73 28.91
N SER A 494 27.90 0.45 28.69
CA SER A 494 28.38 -0.72 29.44
C SER A 494 29.12 -1.74 28.57
N SER A 495 29.64 -1.33 27.41
CA SER A 495 30.26 -2.21 26.39
C SER A 495 29.29 -3.17 25.69
N GLY A 496 27.98 -2.96 25.82
CA GLY A 496 26.91 -3.68 25.11
C GLY A 496 26.56 -3.08 23.74
N LEU A 497 25.47 -3.56 23.15
CA LEU A 497 24.89 -3.04 21.91
C LEU A 497 24.01 -1.81 22.16
N ALA A 498 23.79 -1.02 21.11
CA ALA A 498 22.84 0.08 21.12
C ALA A 498 21.41 -0.43 21.25
N ALA A 499 20.53 0.40 21.81
CA ALA A 499 19.09 0.10 21.78
C ALA A 499 18.59 0.06 20.32
N PRO A 500 17.57 -0.75 20.03
CA PRO A 500 16.83 -0.69 18.77
C PRO A 500 16.36 0.74 18.45
N GLN A 501 16.40 1.11 17.18
CA GLN A 501 16.00 2.46 16.73
C GLN A 501 14.48 2.64 16.70
N VAL A 502 13.74 1.55 16.50
CA VAL A 502 12.28 1.51 16.56
C VAL A 502 11.87 0.89 17.90
N GLN A 503 10.94 1.55 18.59
CA GLN A 503 10.45 1.09 19.88
C GLN A 503 8.96 1.41 19.96
N SER A 504 8.12 0.40 20.22
CA SER A 504 6.75 0.66 20.65
C SER A 504 6.81 1.25 22.06
N THR A 505 6.51 2.54 22.19
CA THR A 505 6.61 3.29 23.44
C THR A 505 5.23 3.55 24.06
N TRP A 506 4.15 3.30 23.31
CA TRP A 506 2.80 3.58 23.76
C TRP A 506 2.09 2.33 24.24
N VAL A 507 1.16 2.52 25.18
CA VAL A 507 0.30 1.49 25.74
C VAL A 507 -1.13 1.95 25.51
N LEU A 508 -1.94 1.09 24.89
CA LEU A 508 -3.39 1.30 24.79
C LEU A 508 -4.01 1.06 26.17
N ASN A 509 -4.38 2.14 26.85
CA ASN A 509 -5.03 2.02 28.15
C ASN A 509 -6.51 1.76 27.97
N ASP A 510 -7.17 2.58 27.16
CA ASP A 510 -8.61 2.47 26.92
C ASP A 510 -8.92 2.57 25.43
N ALA A 511 -9.95 1.86 24.97
CA ALA A 511 -10.62 2.17 23.72
C ALA A 511 -12.03 2.70 24.07
N GLN A 512 -12.29 3.95 23.70
CA GLN A 512 -13.49 4.67 24.13
C GLN A 512 -14.37 4.95 22.93
N VAL A 513 -15.58 4.39 22.93
CA VAL A 513 -16.61 4.75 21.94
C VAL A 513 -17.27 6.03 22.43
N GLN A 514 -17.22 7.09 21.64
CA GLN A 514 -17.70 8.42 22.02
C GLN A 514 -18.68 8.99 20.99
N VAL A 515 -19.66 9.72 21.49
CA VAL A 515 -20.72 10.36 20.69
C VAL A 515 -20.98 11.78 21.16
N ARG A 516 -21.52 12.62 20.27
CA ARG A 516 -21.96 13.99 20.61
C ARG A 516 -23.18 14.40 19.78
N SER A 517 -24.01 15.29 20.35
CA SER A 517 -25.27 15.71 19.73
C SER A 517 -25.12 16.79 18.65
N SER A 518 -23.97 17.44 18.56
CA SER A 518 -23.65 18.41 17.52
C SER A 518 -22.14 18.58 17.35
N PRO A 519 -21.65 19.15 16.23
CA PRO A 519 -20.22 19.39 16.02
C PRO A 519 -19.54 20.31 17.05
N SER A 520 -20.33 21.10 17.78
CA SER A 520 -19.85 22.01 18.84
C SER A 520 -20.06 21.47 20.26
N ALA A 521 -20.77 20.35 20.43
CA ALA A 521 -20.99 19.72 21.72
C ALA A 521 -19.74 18.96 22.18
N ALA A 522 -19.60 18.82 23.51
CA ALA A 522 -18.58 17.96 24.11
C ALA A 522 -18.85 16.48 23.78
N TRP A 523 -17.78 15.68 23.70
CA TRP A 523 -17.86 14.24 23.54
C TRP A 523 -18.36 13.58 24.83
N ASN A 524 -19.28 12.63 24.68
CA ASN A 524 -19.79 11.78 25.75
C ASN A 524 -19.33 10.35 25.51
N LEU A 525 -19.02 9.63 26.59
CA LEU A 525 -18.58 8.25 26.55
C LEU A 525 -19.81 7.33 26.43
N LEU A 526 -19.77 6.42 25.45
CA LEU A 526 -20.78 5.38 25.25
C LEU A 526 -20.32 4.04 25.85
N ARG A 527 -19.08 3.66 25.56
CA ARG A 527 -18.44 2.46 26.11
C ARG A 527 -16.97 2.72 26.34
N ASP A 528 -16.46 2.20 27.45
CA ASP A 528 -15.04 2.23 27.79
C ASP A 528 -14.51 0.80 27.92
N TYR A 529 -13.60 0.45 27.02
CA TYR A 529 -12.88 -0.82 27.01
C TYR A 529 -11.54 -0.60 27.69
N GLN A 530 -11.48 -0.95 28.98
CA GLN A 530 -10.32 -0.78 29.83
C GLN A 530 -9.39 -2.00 29.75
N PHE A 531 -8.16 -1.75 29.31
CA PHE A 531 -7.12 -2.77 29.20
C PHE A 531 -6.24 -2.79 30.45
N SER A 532 -5.87 -3.98 30.91
CA SER A 532 -4.93 -4.16 32.04
C SER A 532 -3.81 -5.13 31.67
N TYR A 533 -2.60 -4.81 32.09
CA TYR A 533 -1.39 -5.46 31.61
C TYR A 533 -0.53 -6.05 32.72
N ASP A 534 0.15 -7.16 32.41
CA ASP A 534 1.33 -7.61 33.13
C ASP A 534 2.56 -7.12 32.38
N GLN A 535 3.43 -6.37 33.06
CA GLN A 535 4.63 -5.77 32.49
C GLN A 535 5.86 -6.30 33.22
N ARG A 536 6.93 -6.60 32.47
CA ARG A 536 8.24 -6.95 33.06
C ARG A 536 9.34 -6.13 32.41
N ALA A 537 10.40 -5.88 33.18
CA ALA A 537 11.55 -5.15 32.72
C ALA A 537 12.26 -5.88 31.57
N ALA A 538 12.86 -5.11 30.66
CA ALA A 538 13.81 -5.61 29.68
C ALA A 538 14.91 -6.44 30.36
N SER A 539 15.40 -7.44 29.65
CA SER A 539 16.50 -8.28 30.09
C SER A 539 17.68 -8.19 29.12
N SER A 540 18.82 -8.76 29.51
CA SER A 540 20.00 -8.79 28.64
C SER A 540 20.35 -10.21 28.26
N ILE A 541 20.64 -10.41 26.99
CA ILE A 541 21.21 -11.65 26.45
C ILE A 541 22.62 -11.38 25.95
N THR A 542 23.36 -12.43 25.65
CA THR A 542 24.61 -12.30 24.89
C THR A 542 24.27 -12.40 23.42
N ASP A 543 24.45 -11.32 22.67
CA ASP A 543 24.27 -11.32 21.22
C ASP A 543 25.20 -12.39 20.63
N PRO A 544 24.64 -13.42 19.95
CA PRO A 544 25.41 -14.54 19.50
C PRO A 544 26.40 -14.16 18.37
N VAL A 545 26.24 -13.02 17.70
CA VAL A 545 27.15 -12.57 16.62
C VAL A 545 28.36 -11.80 17.18
N THR A 546 28.13 -10.84 18.07
CA THR A 546 29.19 -9.93 18.56
C THR A 546 29.76 -10.31 19.93
N GLY A 547 29.07 -11.13 20.71
CA GLY A 547 29.43 -11.51 22.08
C GLY A 547 29.25 -10.42 23.12
N LYS A 548 28.61 -9.32 22.73
CA LYS A 548 28.26 -8.21 23.62
C LYS A 548 26.92 -8.47 24.29
N ALA A 549 26.67 -7.77 25.39
CA ALA A 549 25.35 -7.72 25.98
C ALA A 549 24.40 -6.97 25.03
N GLU A 550 23.29 -7.61 24.68
CA GLU A 550 22.19 -7.04 23.92
C GLU A 550 20.96 -6.96 24.83
N SER A 551 20.26 -5.84 24.80
CA SER A 551 18.98 -5.72 25.49
C SER A 551 17.89 -6.32 24.63
N VAL A 552 17.16 -7.27 25.18
CA VAL A 552 15.88 -7.72 24.63
C VAL A 552 14.75 -6.97 25.31
N ALA A 553 13.71 -6.66 24.55
CA ALA A 553 12.49 -6.11 25.12
C ALA A 553 11.97 -7.03 26.23
N GLY A 554 11.39 -6.44 27.27
CA GLY A 554 10.62 -7.14 28.27
C GLY A 554 9.28 -7.59 27.68
N LYS A 555 8.25 -7.64 28.53
CA LYS A 555 6.91 -8.01 28.07
C LYS A 555 5.87 -6.99 28.51
N LEU A 556 4.83 -6.87 27.70
CA LEU A 556 3.60 -6.18 28.01
C LEU A 556 2.42 -7.02 27.55
N LEU A 557 1.86 -7.84 28.45
CA LEU A 557 0.81 -8.81 28.12
C LEU A 557 -0.56 -8.31 28.56
N LEU A 558 -1.55 -8.32 27.67
CA LEU A 558 -2.93 -8.02 28.01
C LEU A 558 -3.50 -9.12 28.91
N THR A 559 -3.70 -8.83 30.19
CA THR A 559 -4.22 -9.81 31.16
C THR A 559 -5.71 -9.70 31.40
N GLN A 560 -6.28 -8.53 31.15
CA GLN A 560 -7.67 -8.28 31.43
C GLN A 560 -8.24 -7.22 30.47
N LEU A 561 -9.46 -7.47 30.01
CA LEU A 561 -10.26 -6.50 29.29
C LEU A 561 -11.60 -6.32 30.02
N GLN A 562 -11.78 -5.12 30.58
CA GLN A 562 -12.96 -4.73 31.31
C GLN A 562 -13.81 -3.79 30.45
N GLU A 563 -15.10 -4.09 30.29
CA GLU A 563 -16.04 -3.21 29.60
C GLU A 563 -16.87 -2.46 30.63
N ILE A 564 -16.91 -1.13 30.49
CA ILE A 564 -17.65 -0.22 31.35
C ILE A 564 -18.69 0.52 30.51
N GLY A 565 -19.91 0.58 31.05
CA GLY A 565 -21.01 1.34 30.48
C GLY A 565 -20.81 2.84 30.56
N ASP A 566 -21.76 3.55 29.97
CA ASP A 566 -21.76 4.99 29.80
C ASP A 566 -21.88 5.76 31.12
N ASP A 567 -22.52 5.14 32.12
CA ASP A 567 -22.65 5.62 33.50
C ASP A 567 -21.32 5.59 34.28
N SER A 568 -20.26 5.04 33.69
CA SER A 568 -18.94 4.84 34.30
C SER A 568 -18.94 3.95 35.55
N THR A 569 -20.02 3.21 35.81
CA THR A 569 -20.16 2.33 36.99
C THR A 569 -20.61 0.91 36.67
N THR A 570 -21.39 0.72 35.62
CA THR A 570 -21.88 -0.60 35.20
C THR A 570 -20.77 -1.34 34.46
N THR A 571 -20.37 -2.51 34.97
CA THR A 571 -19.26 -3.30 34.42
C THR A 571 -19.72 -4.70 34.04
N LEU A 572 -19.33 -5.17 32.86
CA LEU A 572 -19.41 -6.61 32.56
C LEU A 572 -18.36 -7.38 33.38
N PRO A 573 -18.52 -8.68 33.63
CA PRO A 573 -17.42 -9.47 34.16
C PRO A 573 -16.19 -9.35 33.25
N ALA A 574 -15.04 -9.12 33.87
CA ALA A 574 -13.82 -8.92 33.13
C ALA A 574 -13.45 -10.15 32.31
N ARG A 575 -13.06 -9.93 31.05
CA ARG A 575 -12.37 -10.95 30.27
C ARG A 575 -10.97 -11.10 30.82
N ALA A 576 -10.55 -12.33 31.08
CA ALA A 576 -9.24 -12.64 31.66
C ALA A 576 -8.42 -13.50 30.71
N PHE A 577 -7.14 -13.17 30.59
CA PHE A 577 -6.19 -13.85 29.74
C PHE A 577 -4.96 -14.22 30.55
N SER A 578 -4.43 -15.43 30.32
CA SER A 578 -3.13 -15.83 30.84
C SER A 578 -2.30 -16.46 29.72
N TYR A 579 -0.99 -16.45 29.89
CA TYR A 579 -0.05 -16.86 28.86
C TYR A 579 0.95 -17.87 29.42
N GLU A 580 1.53 -18.66 28.52
CA GLU A 580 2.66 -19.54 28.76
C GLU A 580 3.76 -19.30 27.72
N VAL A 581 4.95 -19.84 27.97
CA VAL A 581 6.15 -19.59 27.17
C VAL A 581 6.50 -20.83 26.35
N HIS A 582 6.79 -20.64 25.06
CA HIS A 582 7.35 -21.67 24.19
C HIS A 582 8.42 -21.07 23.29
N ASP A 583 9.64 -21.61 23.38
CA ASP A 583 10.75 -21.15 22.54
C ASP A 583 10.58 -21.70 21.10
N GLN A 584 10.75 -20.82 20.13
CA GLN A 584 11.00 -21.14 18.72
C GLN A 584 12.49 -21.02 18.45
N PHE A 585 13.03 -21.87 17.56
CA PHE A 585 14.45 -21.98 17.28
C PHE A 585 14.75 -21.78 15.80
N TYR A 586 15.90 -21.16 15.54
CA TYR A 586 16.53 -20.98 14.23
C TYR A 586 18.00 -21.42 14.30
N GLU A 587 18.51 -22.01 13.22
CA GLU A 587 19.94 -22.27 13.06
C GLU A 587 20.45 -21.59 11.79
N ASP A 588 21.61 -20.95 11.87
CA ASP A 588 22.33 -20.42 10.71
C ASP A 588 23.64 -21.18 10.52
N ASP A 589 23.67 -21.92 9.43
CA ASP A 589 24.74 -22.83 9.06
C ASP A 589 26.01 -22.12 8.55
N ALA A 590 25.92 -20.83 8.22
CA ALA A 590 27.00 -20.05 7.62
C ALA A 590 27.83 -19.26 8.63
N TYR A 591 27.34 -19.08 9.87
CA TYR A 591 28.00 -18.26 10.89
C TYR A 591 28.34 -19.06 12.15
N THR A 592 29.37 -18.61 12.89
CA THR A 592 29.77 -19.17 14.18
C THR A 592 29.57 -18.12 15.27
N PRO A 593 29.05 -18.46 16.46
CA PRO A 593 28.77 -17.48 17.48
C PRO A 593 30.06 -16.98 18.13
N ASN A 594 30.03 -15.75 18.63
CA ASN A 594 31.06 -15.13 19.44
C ASN A 594 30.43 -14.75 20.80
N PRO A 595 30.97 -15.19 21.95
CA PRO A 595 32.04 -16.17 22.10
C PRO A 595 31.63 -17.54 21.55
N SER A 596 32.60 -18.32 21.08
CA SER A 596 32.39 -19.68 20.53
C SER A 596 31.88 -20.72 21.53
N THR A 597 31.52 -20.28 22.74
CA THR A 597 30.85 -21.04 23.79
C THR A 597 29.33 -20.80 23.81
N ASN A 598 28.81 -19.80 23.10
CA ASN A 598 27.38 -19.51 22.96
C ASN A 598 26.75 -20.36 21.84
N CYS A 599 27.08 -21.65 21.82
CA CYS A 599 26.56 -22.58 20.82
C CYS A 599 25.11 -22.90 21.12
N GLY A 600 24.32 -23.12 20.05
CA GLY A 600 22.99 -23.69 20.16
C GLY A 600 23.07 -25.13 20.65
N PRO A 601 21.93 -25.82 20.86
CA PRO A 601 21.87 -27.19 21.38
C PRO A 601 22.54 -28.28 20.49
N VAL A 602 23.44 -27.91 19.57
CA VAL A 602 24.08 -28.77 18.55
C VAL A 602 25.38 -29.44 19.06
N ASN A 603 25.67 -30.63 18.54
CA ASN A 603 26.60 -31.67 19.01
C ASN A 603 28.04 -31.12 19.30
N PRO A 604 28.80 -31.64 20.29
CA PRO A 604 30.12 -31.10 20.72
C PRO A 604 31.29 -31.29 19.72
N GLY A 605 31.01 -31.56 18.44
CA GLY A 605 31.98 -31.90 17.40
C GLY A 605 32.22 -30.75 16.41
N SER A 606 33.28 -29.97 16.68
CA SER A 606 34.08 -29.10 15.78
C SER A 606 33.46 -27.96 14.96
N SER A 607 32.16 -27.66 14.98
CA SER A 607 31.69 -26.35 14.49
C SER A 607 30.49 -25.85 15.28
N CYS A 608 30.76 -25.02 16.28
CA CYS A 608 29.74 -24.23 16.97
C CYS A 608 29.06 -23.31 15.95
N ARG A 609 27.81 -23.60 15.57
CA ARG A 609 27.01 -22.83 14.59
C ARG A 609 26.18 -21.74 15.28
N LEU A 610 25.93 -20.66 14.55
CA LEU A 610 25.11 -19.56 15.01
C LEU A 610 23.67 -20.04 15.10
N TRP A 611 22.99 -19.66 16.17
CA TRP A 611 21.59 -20.02 16.40
C TRP A 611 20.87 -18.82 16.99
N SER A 612 19.55 -18.79 16.79
CA SER A 612 18.67 -17.85 17.45
C SER A 612 17.48 -18.57 18.07
N ARG A 613 16.90 -17.95 19.08
CA ARG A 613 15.62 -18.37 19.65
C ARG A 613 14.72 -17.16 19.84
N SER A 614 13.43 -17.42 19.96
CA SER A 614 12.53 -16.40 20.50
C SER A 614 12.87 -16.10 21.97
N TYR A 615 12.71 -14.84 22.38
CA TYR A 615 12.97 -14.33 23.73
C TYR A 615 11.71 -13.68 24.30
N ASP A 616 11.79 -13.15 25.53
CA ASP A 616 10.66 -12.62 26.33
C ASP A 616 9.67 -11.71 25.58
N GLY A 617 10.08 -11.00 24.53
CA GLY A 617 9.19 -10.20 23.69
C GLY A 617 8.27 -11.00 22.75
N ASN A 618 8.68 -12.18 22.27
CA ASN A 618 8.08 -12.86 21.10
C ASN A 618 7.75 -14.36 21.31
N HIS A 619 7.70 -14.86 22.55
CA HIS A 619 7.53 -16.31 22.83
C HIS A 619 6.38 -16.66 23.80
N TRP A 620 5.42 -15.75 23.95
CA TRP A 620 4.25 -15.94 24.83
C TRP A 620 3.01 -16.34 24.03
N TYR A 621 2.39 -17.44 24.45
CA TYR A 621 1.20 -18.02 23.81
C TYR A 621 0.04 -18.02 24.80
N LEU A 622 -1.18 -17.80 24.29
CA LEU A 622 -2.39 -17.74 25.11
C LEU A 622 -2.60 -19.09 25.79
N ARG A 623 -2.56 -19.14 27.12
CA ARG A 623 -2.78 -20.37 27.91
C ARG A 623 -4.24 -20.53 28.31
N THR A 624 -4.87 -19.45 28.73
CA THR A 624 -6.29 -19.45 29.11
C THR A 624 -6.97 -18.17 28.65
N ALA A 625 -8.22 -18.28 28.21
CA ALA A 625 -9.11 -17.14 28.01
C ALA A 625 -10.43 -17.38 28.75
N SER A 626 -10.98 -16.36 29.39
CA SER A 626 -12.33 -16.41 29.95
C SER A 626 -13.10 -15.16 29.59
N ASN A 627 -14.39 -15.32 29.32
CA ASN A 627 -15.31 -14.20 29.14
C ASN A 627 -15.87 -13.65 30.47
N GLY A 628 -15.46 -14.19 31.61
CA GLY A 628 -15.97 -13.81 32.93
C GLY A 628 -17.42 -14.22 33.21
N LEU A 629 -18.11 -14.83 32.24
CA LEU A 629 -19.53 -15.22 32.27
C LEU A 629 -19.72 -16.74 32.27
N GLY A 630 -18.68 -17.50 32.61
CA GLY A 630 -18.73 -18.96 32.73
C GLY A 630 -18.26 -19.73 31.49
N LEU A 631 -17.83 -19.05 30.42
CA LEU A 631 -17.03 -19.65 29.35
C LEU A 631 -15.54 -19.48 29.67
N GLY A 632 -14.83 -20.59 29.70
CA GLY A 632 -13.37 -20.63 29.89
C GLY A 632 -12.73 -21.58 28.89
N GLN A 633 -11.69 -21.12 28.22
CA GLN A 633 -10.89 -21.90 27.28
C GLN A 633 -9.48 -22.09 27.82
N THR A 634 -8.91 -23.27 27.61
CA THR A 634 -7.49 -23.55 27.83
C THR A 634 -6.86 -24.10 26.57
N PHE A 635 -5.66 -23.62 26.26
CA PHE A 635 -4.94 -23.97 25.04
C PHE A 635 -3.64 -24.67 25.42
N SER A 636 -3.28 -25.72 24.68
CA SER A 636 -2.00 -26.43 24.84
C SER A 636 -1.18 -26.30 23.57
N TRP A 637 0.03 -25.78 23.71
CA TRP A 637 0.93 -25.52 22.59
C TRP A 637 2.14 -26.45 22.63
N VAL A 638 2.66 -26.81 21.46
CA VAL A 638 3.87 -27.64 21.31
C VAL A 638 4.70 -27.10 20.16
N ASN A 639 6.03 -27.18 20.27
CA ASN A 639 6.93 -26.83 19.18
C ASN A 639 7.02 -27.97 18.13
N ALA A 640 6.51 -27.69 16.94
CA ALA A 640 6.54 -28.51 15.73
C ALA A 640 7.79 -28.22 14.87
N ARG A 641 8.36 -29.27 14.27
CA ARG A 641 9.58 -29.19 13.44
C ARG A 641 9.33 -29.57 11.98
N THR A 642 10.30 -29.27 11.13
CA THR A 642 10.31 -29.61 9.70
C THR A 642 10.82 -31.01 9.39
N ASN A 643 11.51 -31.68 10.34
CA ASN A 643 11.98 -33.07 10.24
C ASN A 643 12.74 -33.45 8.94
N VAL A 644 13.46 -32.50 8.34
CA VAL A 644 14.33 -32.65 7.17
C VAL A 644 15.63 -33.40 7.52
N TRP A 645 16.26 -33.10 8.67
CA TRP A 645 17.44 -33.64 9.34
C TRP A 645 17.29 -33.59 10.88
N GLY A 646 17.13 -34.74 11.54
CA GLY A 646 17.08 -34.75 13.02
C GLY A 646 16.31 -35.93 13.64
N VAL A 647 15.62 -36.71 12.82
CA VAL A 647 14.98 -37.96 13.26
C VAL A 647 15.92 -39.14 12.99
N VAL A 648 16.11 -39.99 13.99
CA VAL A 648 17.09 -41.10 13.92
C VAL A 648 16.52 -42.25 13.07
N SER A 649 16.49 -42.17 11.74
CA SER A 649 16.23 -43.29 10.78
C SER A 649 16.03 -42.75 9.34
N PRO A 650 16.37 -43.49 8.26
CA PRO A 650 16.32 -43.01 6.87
C PRO A 650 14.92 -42.85 6.24
N SER A 651 13.87 -42.71 7.05
CA SER A 651 12.49 -42.49 6.61
C SER A 651 12.02 -41.18 7.22
N TYR A 652 11.98 -40.11 6.42
CA TYR A 652 11.48 -38.78 6.82
C TYR A 652 10.19 -38.91 7.64
N ASN A 653 10.24 -38.57 8.92
CA ASN A 653 9.08 -38.68 9.79
C ASN A 653 8.16 -37.48 9.53
N LEU A 654 7.00 -37.75 8.95
CA LEU A 654 6.05 -36.71 8.58
C LEU A 654 5.28 -36.13 9.78
N ASP A 655 5.37 -36.74 10.97
CA ASP A 655 4.81 -36.18 12.19
C ASP A 655 5.76 -35.10 12.76
N PRO A 656 5.40 -33.80 12.65
CA PRO A 656 6.26 -32.70 13.09
C PRO A 656 6.40 -32.62 14.62
N LEU A 657 5.65 -33.42 15.38
CA LEU A 657 5.74 -33.53 16.83
C LEU A 657 6.54 -34.77 17.28
N ALA A 658 6.82 -35.71 16.37
CA ALA A 658 7.48 -36.96 16.73
C ALA A 658 8.97 -36.76 17.02
N CYS A 659 9.38 -37.26 18.19
CA CYS A 659 10.74 -37.09 18.67
C CYS A 659 11.21 -38.29 19.50
N ASN A 660 11.31 -39.45 18.84
CA ASN A 660 11.58 -40.74 19.48
C ASN A 660 12.90 -41.37 19.03
N VAL A 661 13.44 -42.29 19.85
CA VAL A 661 14.60 -43.11 19.47
C VAL A 661 14.23 -44.05 18.32
N ALA A 662 15.09 -44.10 17.29
CA ALA A 662 14.99 -45.00 16.13
C ALA A 662 14.34 -46.35 16.46
N GLY A 663 13.16 -46.62 15.89
CA GLY A 663 12.50 -47.92 16.03
C GLY A 663 11.88 -48.20 17.42
N THR A 664 11.66 -47.18 18.25
CA THR A 664 10.94 -47.30 19.53
C THR A 664 9.99 -46.12 19.74
N ASP A 665 8.94 -46.31 20.58
CA ASP A 665 8.06 -45.21 21.04
C ASP A 665 8.63 -44.45 22.25
N THR A 666 9.95 -44.50 22.47
CA THR A 666 10.57 -43.83 23.62
C THR A 666 10.84 -42.37 23.28
N PRO A 667 10.20 -41.40 23.98
CA PRO A 667 10.42 -39.98 23.72
C PRO A 667 11.84 -39.57 24.09
N ILE A 668 12.49 -38.84 23.19
CA ILE A 668 13.77 -38.18 23.43
C ILE A 668 13.47 -36.77 23.97
N THR A 669 13.91 -36.49 25.19
CA THR A 669 13.75 -35.20 25.86
C THR A 669 15.03 -34.35 25.83
N SER A 670 15.97 -34.74 24.97
CA SER A 670 17.30 -34.14 24.80
C SER A 670 17.68 -34.10 23.32
N TRP A 671 18.93 -33.79 22.99
CA TRP A 671 19.48 -33.98 21.64
C TRP A 671 19.04 -35.31 20.97
N PRO A 672 18.62 -35.35 19.68
CA PRO A 672 18.45 -34.25 18.70
C PRO A 672 17.10 -33.51 18.76
N CYS A 673 16.27 -33.79 19.76
CA CYS A 673 14.89 -33.30 19.85
C CYS A 673 14.69 -31.84 20.24
N TYR A 674 15.68 -30.96 20.11
CA TYR A 674 15.47 -29.50 20.22
C TYR A 674 16.27 -28.78 19.14
N TRP A 675 16.47 -29.42 17.98
CA TRP A 675 17.15 -28.86 16.82
C TRP A 675 16.15 -28.21 15.86
N ALA A 676 16.42 -26.96 15.50
CA ALA A 676 16.02 -26.41 14.21
C ALA A 676 16.88 -27.12 13.15
N ASP A 677 16.32 -27.31 11.97
CA ASP A 677 16.78 -28.32 11.04
C ASP A 677 17.11 -27.61 9.72
N ASP A 678 18.39 -27.64 9.34
CA ASP A 678 18.96 -27.09 8.09
C ASP A 678 18.34 -25.73 7.70
N GLN A 679 18.57 -24.70 8.53
CA GLN A 679 18.15 -23.31 8.31
C GLN A 679 16.64 -23.03 8.45
N ALA A 680 15.81 -24.00 8.86
CA ALA A 680 14.37 -23.79 9.04
C ALA A 680 13.98 -23.37 10.48
N TRP A 681 13.05 -22.42 10.58
CA TRP A 681 12.43 -22.05 11.86
C TRP A 681 11.52 -23.17 12.38
N SER A 682 11.58 -23.46 13.68
CA SER A 682 10.61 -24.33 14.35
C SER A 682 9.34 -23.53 14.68
N HIS A 683 8.14 -24.11 14.55
CA HIS A 683 6.88 -23.41 14.76
C HIS A 683 6.10 -23.93 15.96
N VAL A 684 5.56 -23.03 16.79
CA VAL A 684 4.67 -23.42 17.90
C VAL A 684 3.26 -23.60 17.37
N VAL A 685 2.69 -24.80 17.58
CA VAL A 685 1.35 -25.17 17.11
C VAL A 685 0.41 -25.50 18.27
N LEU A 686 -0.88 -25.27 18.05
CA LEU A 686 -1.94 -25.67 18.98
C LEU A 686 -2.16 -27.18 18.86
N THR A 687 -2.11 -27.92 19.96
CA THR A 687 -2.36 -29.37 19.96
C THR A 687 -3.66 -29.76 20.65
N ARG A 688 -4.18 -28.86 21.49
CA ARG A 688 -5.41 -29.08 22.22
C ARG A 688 -6.07 -27.77 22.62
N GLU A 689 -7.38 -27.72 22.47
CA GLU A 689 -8.25 -26.71 23.03
C GLU A 689 -9.29 -27.39 23.93
N ASP A 690 -9.39 -26.96 25.18
CA ASP A 690 -10.50 -27.35 26.05
C ASP A 690 -11.41 -26.15 26.28
N THR A 691 -12.66 -26.26 25.87
CA THR A 691 -13.70 -25.28 26.13
C THR A 691 -14.60 -25.75 27.27
N SER A 692 -14.67 -24.97 28.33
CA SER A 692 -15.52 -25.21 29.50
C SER A 692 -16.67 -24.21 29.57
N THR A 693 -17.89 -24.73 29.70
CA THR A 693 -19.11 -23.94 29.98
C THR A 693 -19.84 -24.55 31.17
N ASN A 694 -20.08 -23.78 32.22
CA ASN A 694 -20.80 -24.27 33.42
C ASN A 694 -20.27 -25.63 33.95
N ALA A 695 -18.94 -25.81 33.96
CA ALA A 695 -18.24 -27.03 34.36
C ALA A 695 -18.37 -28.26 33.44
N ILE A 696 -18.95 -28.13 32.24
CA ILE A 696 -18.85 -29.15 31.17
C ILE A 696 -17.70 -28.76 30.26
N THR A 697 -16.76 -29.68 30.05
CA THR A 697 -15.57 -29.44 29.20
C THR A 697 -15.68 -30.24 27.91
N SER A 698 -15.60 -29.56 26.78
CA SER A 698 -15.38 -30.16 25.46
C SER A 698 -13.92 -30.03 25.07
N SER A 699 -13.32 -31.10 24.57
CA SER A 699 -11.93 -31.13 24.13
C SER A 699 -11.83 -31.32 22.63
N THR A 700 -11.04 -30.48 21.98
CA THR A 700 -10.66 -30.61 20.57
C THR A 700 -9.15 -30.82 20.51
N GLN A 701 -8.71 -31.85 19.80
CA GLN A 701 -7.30 -32.16 19.61
C GLN A 701 -6.89 -31.89 18.16
N TYR A 702 -5.65 -31.45 17.99
CA TYR A 702 -5.07 -31.10 16.70
C TYR A 702 -3.79 -31.92 16.50
N SER A 703 -3.67 -32.52 15.32
CA SER A 703 -2.42 -33.15 14.87
C SER A 703 -2.09 -32.71 13.45
N TYR A 704 -0.82 -32.75 13.09
CA TYR A 704 -0.31 -32.16 11.86
C TYR A 704 0.55 -33.17 11.11
N LEU A 705 0.63 -33.02 9.79
CA LEU A 705 1.50 -33.82 8.93
C LEU A 705 2.26 -32.90 7.97
N LEU A 706 3.56 -33.16 7.83
CA LEU A 706 4.41 -32.51 6.83
C LEU A 706 4.22 -33.15 5.45
N SER A 707 4.57 -32.42 4.40
CA SER A 707 4.69 -33.00 3.05
C SER A 707 6.01 -33.76 2.90
N THR A 708 6.01 -34.72 1.99
CA THR A 708 7.25 -35.16 1.36
C THR A 708 7.61 -34.17 0.26
N PHE A 709 8.79 -33.54 0.32
CA PHE A 709 9.27 -32.73 -0.79
C PHE A 709 9.40 -33.59 -2.06
N THR A 710 8.76 -33.16 -3.14
CA THR A 710 8.84 -33.81 -4.46
C THR A 710 10.03 -33.28 -5.27
N ALA A 711 10.36 -32.01 -5.08
CA ALA A 711 11.54 -31.34 -5.61
C ALA A 711 12.73 -31.49 -4.65
N VAL A 712 13.89 -31.85 -5.19
CA VAL A 712 15.13 -32.01 -4.41
C VAL A 712 16.25 -31.15 -4.99
N PRO A 713 17.25 -30.78 -4.19
CA PRO A 713 18.38 -29.97 -4.66
C PRO A 713 19.08 -30.60 -5.87
N CYS A 714 19.53 -29.76 -6.79
CA CYS A 714 20.30 -30.20 -7.96
C CYS A 714 21.61 -30.88 -7.57
N ASN A 715 21.75 -32.17 -7.90
CA ASN A 715 22.91 -32.97 -7.53
C ASN A 715 24.19 -32.47 -8.22
N GLY A 716 25.21 -32.09 -7.44
CA GLY A 716 26.48 -31.55 -7.96
C GLY A 716 26.52 -30.02 -8.12
N CYS A 717 25.42 -29.32 -7.87
CA CYS A 717 25.43 -27.88 -7.66
C CYS A 717 25.77 -27.68 -6.17
N ASN A 718 27.07 -27.60 -5.84
CA ASN A 718 27.51 -27.33 -4.46
C ASN A 718 26.82 -26.04 -3.98
N GLN A 719 26.25 -26.08 -2.77
CA GLN A 719 25.74 -24.92 -2.01
C GLN A 719 26.89 -23.94 -1.69
N GLY A 720 27.44 -23.31 -2.73
CA GLY A 720 28.59 -22.43 -2.64
C GLY A 720 28.37 -21.21 -3.52
N PHE A 721 27.89 -20.14 -2.90
CA PHE A 721 28.07 -18.69 -3.17
C PHE A 721 28.03 -18.13 -4.61
N TYR A 722 27.79 -18.95 -5.64
CA TYR A 722 27.83 -18.53 -7.05
C TYR A 722 26.44 -18.49 -7.71
N TRP A 723 25.37 -18.74 -6.94
CA TRP A 723 24.06 -19.16 -7.47
C TRP A 723 22.86 -18.56 -6.75
N GLY A 724 22.89 -17.24 -6.73
CA GLY A 724 21.96 -16.30 -6.12
C GLY A 724 22.60 -14.94 -6.31
N ASN A 725 21.80 -13.89 -6.40
CA ASN A 725 22.32 -12.55 -6.56
C ASN A 725 23.33 -12.23 -5.43
N GLN A 726 24.49 -11.67 -5.78
CA GLN A 726 25.53 -11.28 -4.82
C GLN A 726 25.11 -10.08 -3.92
N LYS A 727 23.85 -9.63 -3.92
CA LYS A 727 23.39 -8.39 -3.25
C LYS A 727 22.31 -8.53 -2.17
N ASP A 728 21.54 -9.61 -2.12
CA ASP A 728 20.45 -9.82 -1.14
C ASP A 728 20.50 -11.18 -0.43
N GLY A 729 21.35 -12.10 -0.89
CA GLY A 729 21.70 -13.30 -0.12
C GLY A 729 20.61 -14.37 -0.06
N ASP A 730 19.63 -14.34 -0.96
CA ASP A 730 18.77 -15.51 -1.21
C ASP A 730 19.44 -16.47 -2.21
N TYR A 731 19.54 -17.73 -1.79
CA TYR A 731 20.10 -18.81 -2.58
C TYR A 731 18.95 -19.46 -3.34
N ALA A 732 19.19 -20.08 -4.50
CA ALA A 732 18.17 -20.58 -5.40
C ALA A 732 17.11 -21.53 -4.76
N ASP A 733 16.05 -20.96 -4.21
CA ASP A 733 14.80 -21.62 -3.88
C ASP A 733 13.65 -20.61 -3.74
N TYR A 734 12.48 -20.99 -4.24
CA TYR A 734 11.30 -20.14 -4.17
C TYR A 734 10.83 -19.87 -2.73
N TYR A 735 11.30 -20.67 -1.76
CA TYR A 735 10.84 -20.66 -0.37
C TYR A 735 11.95 -20.84 0.69
N ASN A 736 13.25 -20.81 0.37
CA ASN A 736 14.35 -20.92 1.36
C ASN A 736 14.31 -22.14 2.30
N ALA A 737 13.81 -23.29 1.82
CA ALA A 737 13.42 -24.45 2.64
C ALA A 737 12.58 -24.09 3.88
N LYS A 738 11.95 -22.90 3.89
CA LYS A 738 11.15 -22.39 4.99
C LYS A 738 9.94 -23.28 5.13
N PHE A 739 9.60 -23.56 6.38
CA PHE A 739 8.35 -24.19 6.71
C PHE A 739 7.19 -23.27 6.30
N MET A 740 6.55 -23.59 5.17
CA MET A 740 5.44 -22.78 4.66
C MET A 740 4.08 -23.24 5.22
N GLY A 741 3.96 -24.50 5.64
CA GLY A 741 2.73 -25.03 6.22
C GLY A 741 2.72 -26.55 6.34
N PHE A 742 1.61 -27.07 6.85
CA PHE A 742 1.39 -28.52 6.96
C PHE A 742 0.67 -29.04 5.71
N ALA A 743 1.04 -30.23 5.25
CA ALA A 743 0.29 -30.93 4.20
C ALA A 743 -1.07 -31.44 4.71
N GLN A 744 -1.18 -31.65 6.02
CA GLN A 744 -2.41 -32.09 6.65
C GLN A 744 -2.58 -31.48 8.04
N ALA A 745 -3.81 -31.11 8.39
CA ALA A 745 -4.22 -30.89 9.76
C ALA A 745 -5.41 -31.80 10.08
N THR A 746 -5.39 -32.45 11.23
CA THR A 746 -6.48 -33.31 11.70
C THR A 746 -7.06 -32.73 12.98
N VAL A 747 -8.38 -32.57 12.99
CA VAL A 747 -9.15 -32.08 14.13
C VAL A 747 -9.97 -33.23 14.69
N LEU A 748 -9.62 -33.69 15.90
CA LEU A 748 -10.37 -34.73 16.61
C LEU A 748 -11.28 -34.07 17.65
N LYS A 749 -12.59 -34.30 17.52
CA LYS A 749 -13.61 -33.75 18.41
C LYS A 749 -13.87 -34.70 19.59
N MET A 750 -14.42 -34.15 20.68
CA MET A 750 -14.70 -34.90 21.91
C MET A 750 -15.63 -36.10 21.71
N ASP A 751 -16.56 -36.01 20.75
CA ASP A 751 -17.49 -37.09 20.43
C ASP A 751 -16.84 -38.27 19.68
N GLY A 752 -15.57 -38.13 19.29
CA GLY A 752 -14.81 -39.12 18.53
C GLY A 752 -14.90 -38.94 17.02
N SER A 753 -15.70 -37.98 16.52
CA SER A 753 -15.66 -37.59 15.12
C SER A 753 -14.35 -36.87 14.79
N LYS A 754 -13.90 -36.99 13.55
CA LYS A 754 -12.65 -36.36 13.10
C LYS A 754 -12.81 -35.69 11.74
N GLU A 755 -12.09 -34.59 11.58
CA GLU A 755 -11.96 -33.86 10.32
C GLU A 755 -10.49 -33.92 9.89
N ILE A 756 -10.23 -34.20 8.62
CA ILE A 756 -8.89 -34.21 8.05
C ILE A 756 -8.88 -33.22 6.89
N HIS A 757 -8.04 -32.20 7.02
CA HIS A 757 -7.85 -31.16 6.02
C HIS A 757 -6.50 -31.39 5.35
N HIS A 758 -6.50 -31.52 4.03
CA HIS A 758 -5.31 -31.66 3.20
C HIS A 758 -5.06 -30.37 2.43
N PHE A 759 -3.82 -29.90 2.48
CA PHE A 759 -3.41 -28.64 1.89
C PHE A 759 -2.37 -28.88 0.80
N TYR A 760 -2.35 -28.01 -0.21
CA TYR A 760 -1.19 -27.93 -1.08
C TYR A 760 0.01 -27.53 -0.22
N ALA A 761 1.05 -28.33 -0.26
CA ALA A 761 2.31 -28.05 0.40
C ALA A 761 3.37 -27.71 -0.67
N THR A 762 4.44 -27.03 -0.27
CA THR A 762 5.46 -26.59 -1.22
C THR A 762 6.10 -27.79 -1.88
N GLU A 763 6.36 -27.69 -3.18
CA GLU A 763 7.00 -28.77 -3.93
C GLU A 763 8.46 -28.98 -3.50
N GLY A 764 9.09 -27.96 -2.90
CA GLY A 764 10.47 -27.98 -2.41
C GLY A 764 11.39 -27.03 -3.19
N GLN A 765 12.68 -27.35 -3.24
CA GLN A 765 13.70 -26.51 -3.89
C GLN A 765 13.81 -26.81 -5.40
N GLY A 766 13.86 -25.79 -6.27
CA GLY A 766 13.86 -25.93 -7.72
C GLY A 766 14.38 -24.70 -8.49
N VAL A 767 14.58 -24.83 -9.81
CA VAL A 767 15.14 -23.79 -10.71
C VAL A 767 14.21 -23.53 -11.90
N TYR A 768 13.63 -22.33 -12.00
CA TYR A 768 12.71 -21.94 -13.08
C TYR A 768 13.23 -22.17 -14.51
N ASP A 769 14.35 -21.50 -14.85
CA ASP A 769 14.86 -21.41 -16.21
C ASP A 769 16.32 -21.86 -16.26
N CYS A 770 16.49 -23.13 -16.64
CA CYS A 770 17.79 -23.78 -16.80
C CYS A 770 18.65 -23.19 -17.93
N ASN A 771 18.10 -22.31 -18.78
CA ASN A 771 18.87 -21.64 -19.84
C ASN A 771 19.53 -20.35 -19.35
N GLN A 772 19.04 -19.78 -18.24
CA GLN A 772 19.57 -18.54 -17.64
C GLN A 772 20.46 -18.82 -16.42
N VAL A 773 20.41 -20.03 -15.87
CA VAL A 773 21.07 -20.45 -14.62
C VAL A 773 21.96 -21.68 -14.91
N ALA A 774 23.31 -21.55 -14.89
CA ALA A 774 24.26 -22.55 -15.40
C ALA A 774 24.99 -23.44 -14.35
N CYS A 775 24.57 -24.70 -14.13
CA CYS A 775 25.07 -25.57 -13.03
C CYS A 775 26.60 -25.78 -12.95
N ALA A 776 27.30 -25.21 -11.95
CA ALA A 776 28.76 -25.23 -11.86
C ALA A 776 29.31 -26.33 -10.93
N GLN A 777 29.92 -27.37 -11.52
CA GLN A 777 31.25 -27.83 -11.09
C GLN A 777 32.12 -28.27 -12.29
N SER A 778 33.24 -27.54 -12.42
CA SER A 778 34.53 -27.90 -13.03
C SER A 778 34.57 -28.91 -14.20
N SER A 779 34.24 -28.47 -15.41
CA SER A 779 35.01 -28.86 -16.61
C SER A 779 34.71 -27.92 -17.81
N PRO A 780 35.70 -27.46 -18.60
CA PRO A 780 35.48 -26.44 -19.65
C PRO A 780 34.84 -26.95 -20.94
N THR A 781 34.37 -28.20 -21.00
CA THR A 781 33.93 -28.80 -22.28
C THR A 781 32.69 -29.68 -22.07
N ASN A 782 31.55 -29.20 -22.59
CA ASN A 782 30.17 -29.74 -22.51
C ASN A 782 29.43 -29.53 -21.19
N VAL A 783 28.77 -28.36 -21.05
CA VAL A 783 27.76 -28.10 -20.03
C VAL A 783 26.38 -28.37 -20.63
N THR A 784 25.80 -29.50 -20.26
CA THR A 784 24.35 -29.75 -20.30
C THR A 784 24.06 -30.64 -19.10
N TYR A 785 22.81 -30.70 -18.65
CA TYR A 785 22.25 -31.52 -17.56
C TYR A 785 21.95 -30.78 -16.24
N CYS A 786 21.01 -29.81 -16.30
CA CYS A 786 19.88 -29.88 -15.38
C CYS A 786 19.00 -31.05 -15.85
N TYR A 787 19.33 -32.26 -15.40
CA TYR A 787 18.47 -33.42 -15.59
C TYR A 787 18.29 -34.06 -14.23
N ASN A 788 17.04 -34.31 -13.88
CA ASN A 788 16.56 -35.10 -12.74
C ASN A 788 17.64 -35.34 -11.65
N PRO A 789 17.60 -34.57 -10.55
CA PRO A 789 16.33 -34.35 -9.85
C PRO A 789 15.89 -32.88 -9.62
N CYS A 790 16.39 -31.91 -10.41
CA CYS A 790 15.95 -30.51 -10.31
C CYS A 790 14.52 -30.30 -10.83
N HIS A 791 13.67 -29.65 -10.03
CA HIS A 791 12.33 -29.19 -10.44
C HIS A 791 12.42 -27.86 -11.21
N THR A 792 11.52 -27.61 -12.17
CA THR A 792 11.57 -26.43 -13.07
C THR A 792 10.36 -25.51 -13.00
N ASP A 793 9.41 -25.79 -12.11
CA ASP A 793 8.15 -25.06 -12.09
C ASP A 793 8.30 -23.70 -11.39
N PRO A 794 7.72 -22.62 -11.95
CA PRO A 794 7.72 -21.30 -11.32
C PRO A 794 6.96 -21.30 -9.98
N TRP A 795 7.17 -20.28 -9.16
CA TRP A 795 6.35 -20.13 -7.95
C TRP A 795 4.85 -19.91 -8.25
N TRP A 796 4.50 -19.33 -9.41
CA TRP A 796 3.11 -19.19 -9.89
C TRP A 796 2.60 -20.45 -10.61
N ASP A 797 3.36 -21.54 -10.61
CA ASP A 797 2.80 -22.84 -10.89
C ASP A 797 1.72 -23.17 -9.85
N LEU A 798 0.66 -23.87 -10.26
CA LEU A 798 -0.46 -24.14 -9.37
C LEU A 798 -0.04 -24.95 -8.13
N GLY A 799 0.94 -25.86 -8.24
CA GLY A 799 1.45 -26.63 -7.10
C GLY A 799 2.11 -25.76 -6.03
N ASN A 800 2.70 -24.63 -6.44
CA ASN A 800 3.36 -23.67 -5.55
C ASN A 800 2.45 -22.50 -5.14
N LEU A 801 1.68 -21.96 -6.09
CA LEU A 801 0.72 -20.85 -5.89
C LEU A 801 -0.40 -21.24 -4.94
N ALA A 802 -0.87 -22.50 -5.03
CA ALA A 802 -1.94 -22.99 -4.18
C ALA A 802 -1.47 -23.36 -2.76
N HIS A 803 -0.18 -23.18 -2.43
CA HIS A 803 0.37 -23.52 -1.13
C HIS A 803 -0.49 -22.98 0.04
N GLY A 804 -0.81 -23.86 1.00
CA GLY A 804 -1.64 -23.52 2.16
C GLY A 804 -3.14 -23.52 1.88
N HIS A 805 -3.59 -23.69 0.63
CA HIS A 805 -5.00 -23.84 0.30
C HIS A 805 -5.46 -25.31 0.46
N PRO A 806 -6.64 -25.54 1.06
CA PRO A 806 -7.18 -26.88 1.22
C PRO A 806 -7.68 -27.45 -0.12
N PHE A 807 -7.20 -28.63 -0.51
CA PHE A 807 -7.66 -29.33 -1.72
C PHE A 807 -8.55 -30.54 -1.42
N GLU A 808 -8.54 -31.03 -0.18
CA GLU A 808 -9.38 -32.15 0.25
C GLU A 808 -9.73 -32.02 1.74
N ASP A 809 -11.02 -32.02 2.06
CA ASP A 809 -11.54 -32.09 3.42
C ASP A 809 -12.36 -33.36 3.61
N ASP A 810 -11.94 -34.20 4.56
CA ASP A 810 -12.62 -35.43 4.94
C ASP A 810 -13.28 -35.31 6.31
N TYR A 811 -14.53 -35.77 6.39
CA TYR A 811 -15.33 -35.79 7.61
C TYR A 811 -15.70 -37.22 7.95
N TYR A 812 -15.30 -37.67 9.14
CA TYR A 812 -15.54 -39.02 9.62
C TYR A 812 -16.48 -39.03 10.83
N ASP A 813 -17.29 -40.08 10.93
CA ASP A 813 -18.11 -40.35 12.11
C ASP A 813 -17.27 -40.84 13.30
N THR A 814 -17.94 -41.10 14.42
CA THR A 814 -17.31 -41.59 15.66
C THR A 814 -16.78 -43.03 15.56
N ASN A 815 -17.13 -43.77 14.52
CA ASN A 815 -16.65 -45.14 14.26
C ASN A 815 -15.52 -45.18 13.22
N GLY A 816 -15.10 -44.02 12.71
CA GLY A 816 -14.07 -43.88 11.69
C GLY A 816 -14.56 -44.12 10.27
N ALA A 817 -15.88 -44.17 10.04
CA ALA A 817 -16.46 -44.24 8.71
C ALA A 817 -16.45 -42.84 8.06
N LEU A 818 -15.95 -42.74 6.83
CA LEU A 818 -16.01 -41.51 6.04
C LEU A 818 -17.48 -41.19 5.74
N LEU A 819 -17.92 -39.98 6.06
CA LEU A 819 -19.27 -39.49 5.83
C LEU A 819 -19.33 -38.54 4.64
N LYS A 820 -18.34 -37.66 4.54
CA LYS A 820 -18.28 -36.61 3.52
C LYS A 820 -16.83 -36.37 3.13
N GLN A 821 -16.61 -36.15 1.85
CA GLN A 821 -15.36 -35.68 1.29
C GLN A 821 -15.64 -34.50 0.37
N ILE A 822 -14.88 -33.42 0.51
CA ILE A 822 -14.92 -32.24 -0.35
C ILE A 822 -13.57 -32.14 -1.03
N LYS A 823 -13.53 -32.23 -2.37
CA LYS A 823 -12.30 -31.99 -3.13
C LYS A 823 -12.39 -30.66 -3.86
N THR A 824 -11.38 -29.82 -3.69
CA THR A 824 -11.29 -28.50 -4.31
C THR A 824 -10.11 -28.48 -5.28
N GLN A 825 -10.40 -28.20 -6.54
CA GLN A 825 -9.40 -27.95 -7.56
C GLN A 825 -9.35 -26.45 -7.83
N TYR A 826 -8.13 -25.94 -8.00
CA TYR A 826 -7.90 -24.53 -8.28
C TYR A 826 -7.41 -24.33 -9.72
N GLN A 827 -7.53 -23.10 -10.20
CA GLN A 827 -6.91 -22.64 -11.43
C GLN A 827 -6.34 -21.26 -11.15
N LYS A 828 -5.23 -20.93 -11.83
CA LYS A 828 -4.73 -19.57 -11.86
C LYS A 828 -5.52 -18.75 -12.88
N VAL A 829 -6.04 -17.60 -12.47
CA VAL A 829 -6.59 -16.58 -13.37
C VAL A 829 -5.56 -15.46 -13.39
N CYS A 830 -4.86 -15.38 -14.51
CA CYS A 830 -3.82 -14.37 -14.68
C CYS A 830 -4.25 -13.34 -15.74
N PRO A 831 -3.73 -12.10 -15.65
CA PRO A 831 -3.99 -11.06 -16.63
C PRO A 831 -3.65 -11.49 -18.07
N PRO A 832 -4.35 -10.97 -19.10
CA PRO A 832 -4.06 -11.29 -20.49
C PRO A 832 -2.63 -10.93 -20.92
N SER A 833 -2.09 -11.63 -21.91
CA SER A 833 -0.77 -11.32 -22.47
C SER A 833 -0.75 -9.95 -23.17
N GLY A 834 0.29 -9.15 -22.91
CA GLY A 834 0.49 -7.83 -23.53
C GLY A 834 0.00 -6.63 -22.71
N VAL A 835 -0.34 -6.81 -21.43
CA VAL A 835 -0.55 -5.69 -20.50
C VAL A 835 0.80 -5.02 -20.18
N ALA A 836 0.84 -3.69 -20.20
CA ALA A 836 2.09 -2.93 -20.00
C ALA A 836 2.66 -3.20 -18.59
N GLY A 837 3.78 -3.92 -18.53
CA GLY A 837 4.42 -4.39 -17.28
C GLY A 837 5.25 -5.67 -17.45
N THR A 838 4.92 -6.51 -18.43
CA THR A 838 5.76 -7.67 -18.79
C THR A 838 6.98 -7.21 -19.61
N PRO A 839 8.23 -7.34 -19.11
CA PRO A 839 9.41 -6.84 -19.82
C PRO A 839 9.65 -7.62 -21.12
N SER A 840 9.59 -6.92 -22.26
CA SER A 840 9.89 -7.50 -23.56
C SER A 840 11.36 -7.29 -23.94
N ASN A 841 12.27 -8.08 -23.38
CA ASN A 841 13.56 -8.53 -23.98
C ASN A 841 14.58 -8.97 -22.91
N GLY A 842 15.25 -10.11 -23.15
CA GLY A 842 16.44 -10.56 -22.42
C GLY A 842 16.20 -11.47 -21.21
N TYR A 843 14.97 -11.57 -20.74
CA TYR A 843 14.56 -12.36 -19.58
C TYR A 843 13.51 -13.37 -20.05
N GLY A 844 13.85 -14.67 -20.13
CA GLY A 844 12.93 -15.83 -20.24
C GLY A 844 11.75 -15.78 -21.21
N SER A 845 10.92 -16.83 -21.18
CA SER A 845 9.56 -16.84 -21.76
C SER A 845 8.58 -17.00 -20.60
N TRP A 846 8.13 -15.89 -20.01
CA TRP A 846 7.28 -15.85 -18.81
C TRP A 846 5.79 -16.17 -19.09
N ASP A 847 5.51 -17.06 -20.04
CA ASP A 847 4.16 -17.43 -20.52
C ASP A 847 3.21 -16.25 -20.79
N GLY A 848 3.77 -15.06 -21.07
CA GLY A 848 3.02 -13.83 -21.31
C GLY A 848 2.37 -13.19 -20.08
N GLN A 849 2.74 -13.58 -18.85
CA GLN A 849 2.12 -13.10 -17.60
C GLN A 849 2.62 -11.72 -17.16
N LEU A 850 1.78 -10.98 -16.40
CA LEU A 850 2.19 -9.75 -15.71
C LEU A 850 3.04 -10.09 -14.49
N ILE A 851 4.15 -9.39 -14.32
CA ILE A 851 5.10 -9.59 -13.22
C ILE A 851 5.00 -8.39 -12.25
N SER A 852 4.61 -8.66 -11.00
CA SER A 852 4.55 -7.73 -9.87
C SER A 852 5.93 -7.36 -9.30
N GLN A 853 6.96 -8.17 -9.54
CA GLN A 853 8.35 -7.90 -9.13
C GLN A 853 9.37 -8.32 -10.19
N LEU A 854 10.20 -7.37 -10.63
CA LEU A 854 11.35 -7.65 -11.50
C LEU A 854 12.55 -8.09 -10.67
N ASP A 855 12.53 -9.34 -10.20
CA ASP A 855 13.74 -10.03 -9.76
C ASP A 855 14.35 -10.74 -10.98
N PRO A 856 15.61 -10.43 -11.36
CA PRO A 856 16.31 -11.09 -12.47
C PRO A 856 16.42 -12.62 -12.36
N SER A 857 16.22 -13.20 -11.17
CA SER A 857 16.34 -14.64 -10.89
C SER A 857 15.03 -15.31 -10.45
N ASN A 858 14.04 -14.56 -9.94
CA ASN A 858 12.75 -15.08 -9.45
C ASN A 858 11.57 -14.07 -9.61
N PRO A 859 11.06 -13.83 -10.82
CA PRO A 859 10.02 -12.81 -11.02
C PRO A 859 8.68 -13.22 -10.41
N VAL A 860 7.95 -12.27 -9.82
CA VAL A 860 6.65 -12.52 -9.17
C VAL A 860 5.49 -12.28 -10.13
N ALA A 861 4.99 -13.28 -10.88
CA ALA A 861 3.74 -13.16 -11.64
C ALA A 861 2.49 -12.82 -10.81
N SER A 862 1.71 -11.80 -11.20
CA SER A 862 0.46 -11.41 -10.54
C SER A 862 -0.70 -12.27 -11.05
N CYS A 863 -0.86 -13.47 -10.51
CA CYS A 863 -1.97 -14.37 -10.80
C CYS A 863 -2.86 -14.56 -9.57
N ASP A 864 -4.17 -14.54 -9.77
CA ASP A 864 -5.13 -14.87 -8.72
C ASP A 864 -5.40 -16.38 -8.71
N LEU A 865 -5.48 -16.96 -7.52
CA LEU A 865 -5.86 -18.36 -7.35
C LEU A 865 -7.38 -18.45 -7.20
N GLU A 866 -8.03 -19.04 -8.20
CA GLU A 866 -9.48 -19.17 -8.22
C GLU A 866 -9.92 -20.62 -8.12
N THR A 867 -11.08 -20.84 -7.50
CA THR A 867 -11.65 -22.19 -7.41
C THR A 867 -12.11 -22.64 -8.80
N ALA A 868 -11.52 -23.70 -9.35
CA ALA A 868 -11.91 -24.26 -10.65
C ALA A 868 -13.06 -25.24 -10.53
N GLN A 869 -12.99 -26.13 -9.54
CA GLN A 869 -13.97 -27.17 -9.32
C GLN A 869 -14.08 -27.55 -7.85
N VAL A 870 -15.28 -27.86 -7.39
CA VAL A 870 -15.55 -28.46 -6.09
C VAL A 870 -16.35 -29.74 -6.30
N ASP A 871 -15.82 -30.87 -5.86
CA ASP A 871 -16.53 -32.14 -5.82
C ASP A 871 -16.94 -32.45 -4.39
N GLU A 872 -18.24 -32.69 -4.19
CA GLU A 872 -18.80 -33.18 -2.94
C GLU A 872 -19.22 -34.63 -3.10
N ILE A 873 -18.68 -35.46 -2.21
CA ILE A 873 -18.90 -36.90 -2.15
C ILE A 873 -19.46 -37.22 -0.78
N THR A 874 -20.66 -37.79 -0.74
CA THR A 874 -21.31 -38.26 0.49
C THR A 874 -21.30 -39.77 0.48
N VAL A 875 -20.88 -40.37 1.59
CA VAL A 875 -20.70 -41.81 1.70
C VAL A 875 -21.61 -42.34 2.81
N ASP A 876 -22.24 -43.49 2.58
CA ASP A 876 -23.12 -44.16 3.54
C ASP A 876 -22.36 -44.99 4.60
N GLY A 877 -21.06 -44.72 4.76
CA GLY A 877 -20.15 -45.46 5.64
C GLY A 877 -19.58 -46.76 5.05
N SER A 878 -19.78 -47.04 3.75
CA SER A 878 -19.10 -48.13 3.01
C SER A 878 -17.88 -47.61 2.21
N ASN A 879 -16.96 -48.49 1.76
CA ASN A 879 -15.78 -48.09 1.00
C ASN A 879 -16.18 -47.24 -0.23
N ALA A 880 -15.64 -46.02 -0.30
CA ALA A 880 -16.02 -44.95 -1.22
C ALA A 880 -16.36 -45.42 -2.66
N SER A 881 -17.57 -45.10 -3.12
CA SER A 881 -17.86 -45.04 -4.55
C SER A 881 -17.07 -43.85 -5.14
N PRO A 882 -16.29 -44.02 -6.22
CA PRO A 882 -15.41 -42.96 -6.75
C PRO A 882 -16.15 -41.84 -7.50
N LEU A 883 -17.48 -41.79 -7.44
CA LEU A 883 -18.30 -40.84 -8.18
C LEU A 883 -18.86 -39.76 -7.24
N PRO A 884 -18.62 -38.47 -7.49
CA PRO A 884 -19.22 -37.40 -6.72
C PRO A 884 -20.74 -37.40 -6.87
N ASP A 885 -21.44 -37.08 -5.78
CA ASP A 885 -22.88 -36.81 -5.78
C ASP A 885 -23.15 -35.40 -6.32
N ARG A 886 -22.19 -34.48 -6.17
CA ARG A 886 -22.25 -33.12 -6.74
C ARG A 886 -20.88 -32.63 -7.19
N THR A 887 -20.79 -32.21 -8.44
CA THR A 887 -19.62 -31.49 -8.99
C THR A 887 -20.01 -30.07 -9.34
N THR A 888 -19.28 -29.07 -8.88
CA THR A 888 -19.47 -27.67 -9.24
C THR A 888 -18.21 -27.11 -9.90
N THR A 889 -18.29 -26.70 -11.17
CA THR A 889 -17.19 -26.05 -11.91
C THR A 889 -17.43 -24.57 -12.12
N TYR A 890 -16.37 -23.77 -12.14
CA TYR A 890 -16.41 -22.33 -12.32
C TYR A 890 -15.56 -21.90 -13.52
N ALA A 891 -16.07 -20.93 -14.28
CA ALA A 891 -15.31 -20.18 -15.27
C ALA A 891 -15.34 -18.71 -14.92
N TYR A 892 -14.20 -18.06 -15.13
CA TYR A 892 -13.96 -16.66 -14.81
C TYR A 892 -13.64 -15.89 -16.09
N ASP A 893 -13.96 -14.60 -16.12
CA ASP A 893 -13.34 -13.68 -17.07
C ASP A 893 -11.93 -13.29 -16.57
N PRO A 894 -11.14 -12.50 -17.32
CA PRO A 894 -9.80 -12.13 -16.88
C PRO A 894 -9.79 -11.33 -15.57
N THR A 895 -10.91 -10.69 -15.18
CA THR A 895 -11.12 -10.00 -13.89
C THR A 895 -11.31 -10.90 -12.67
N ALA A 896 -11.28 -12.22 -12.86
CA ALA A 896 -11.66 -13.18 -11.82
C ALA A 896 -13.14 -13.06 -11.38
N ARG A 897 -14.04 -12.48 -12.21
CA ARG A 897 -15.49 -12.57 -11.97
C ARG A 897 -16.02 -13.88 -12.52
N VAL A 898 -16.82 -14.58 -11.74
CA VAL A 898 -17.51 -15.79 -12.20
C VAL A 898 -18.42 -15.43 -13.37
N ILE A 899 -18.17 -15.96 -14.56
CA ILE A 899 -19.03 -15.81 -15.76
C ILE A 899 -19.85 -17.06 -16.05
N LYS A 900 -19.46 -18.21 -15.45
CA LYS A 900 -20.23 -19.44 -15.53
C LYS A 900 -19.99 -20.30 -14.30
N LYS A 901 -21.07 -20.77 -13.68
CA LYS A 901 -21.06 -21.81 -12.66
C LYS A 901 -21.89 -22.99 -13.16
N THR A 902 -21.33 -24.19 -13.15
CA THR A 902 -22.05 -25.41 -13.56
C THR A 902 -22.04 -26.39 -12.41
N THR A 903 -23.21 -26.82 -11.94
CA THR A 903 -23.38 -27.84 -10.91
C THR A 903 -24.05 -29.07 -11.50
N THR A 904 -23.38 -30.21 -11.45
CA THR A 904 -23.90 -31.49 -11.95
C THR A 904 -24.11 -32.43 -10.76
N GLY A 905 -25.36 -32.84 -10.55
CA GLY A 905 -25.74 -33.77 -9.49
C GLY A 905 -25.94 -35.20 -10.01
N ASN A 906 -25.43 -36.17 -9.25
CA ASN A 906 -25.73 -37.59 -9.36
C ASN A 906 -26.78 -37.92 -8.28
N ASN A 907 -27.97 -38.33 -8.71
CA ASN A 907 -29.13 -38.59 -7.85
C ASN A 907 -29.25 -40.06 -7.39
N GLY A 908 -28.18 -40.84 -7.44
CA GLY A 908 -28.08 -42.12 -6.70
C GLY A 908 -28.92 -43.32 -7.18
N ALA A 909 -29.84 -43.24 -8.17
CA ALA A 909 -30.46 -44.45 -8.75
C ALA A 909 -31.23 -44.23 -10.08
N ALA A 910 -30.97 -45.11 -11.06
CA ALA A 910 -31.73 -45.43 -12.29
C ALA A 910 -31.97 -44.33 -13.36
N THR A 911 -31.98 -44.77 -14.64
CA THR A 911 -32.15 -44.00 -15.90
C THR A 911 -32.93 -42.68 -15.81
N GLY A 912 -32.27 -41.54 -16.12
CA GLY A 912 -32.91 -40.25 -16.36
C GLY A 912 -32.07 -38.99 -16.09
N SER A 913 -30.81 -38.95 -16.57
CA SER A 913 -29.83 -37.84 -16.60
C SER A 913 -29.45 -37.14 -15.29
N ALA A 914 -28.14 -36.93 -15.11
CA ALA A 914 -27.60 -35.99 -14.13
C ALA A 914 -28.31 -34.63 -14.25
N THR A 915 -28.78 -34.07 -13.15
CA THR A 915 -29.33 -32.71 -13.16
C THR A 915 -28.17 -31.74 -13.24
N THR A 916 -27.94 -31.20 -14.43
CA THR A 916 -26.99 -30.12 -14.65
C THR A 916 -27.72 -28.80 -14.48
N ILE A 917 -27.26 -27.98 -13.54
CA ILE A 917 -27.71 -26.62 -13.30
C ILE A 917 -26.57 -25.69 -13.69
N ILE A 918 -26.82 -24.77 -14.62
CA ILE A 918 -25.85 -23.78 -15.09
C ILE A 918 -26.32 -22.40 -14.62
N SER A 919 -25.39 -21.52 -14.26
CA SER A 919 -25.64 -20.09 -14.05
C SER A 919 -24.61 -19.29 -14.83
N GLN A 920 -25.06 -18.31 -15.61
CA GLN A 920 -24.26 -17.43 -16.46
C GLN A 920 -24.54 -15.97 -16.12
N PRO A 921 -23.98 -15.46 -15.01
CA PRO A 921 -24.17 -14.07 -14.64
C PRO A 921 -23.48 -13.12 -15.64
N THR A 922 -24.02 -11.91 -15.75
CA THR A 922 -23.34 -10.77 -16.39
C THR A 922 -23.31 -9.59 -15.44
N TYR A 923 -22.34 -8.70 -15.63
CA TYR A 923 -22.07 -7.59 -14.71
C TYR A 923 -22.22 -6.24 -15.40
N LEU A 924 -22.62 -5.25 -14.61
CA LEU A 924 -22.60 -3.82 -14.92
C LEU A 924 -21.51 -3.17 -14.07
N TRP A 925 -20.72 -2.27 -14.66
CA TRP A 925 -19.62 -1.61 -13.95
C TRP A 925 -19.40 -0.16 -14.39
N ASN A 926 -18.70 0.60 -13.55
CA ASN A 926 -18.21 1.94 -13.85
C ASN A 926 -16.83 2.12 -13.19
N ASP A 927 -15.83 2.52 -13.96
CA ASP A 927 -14.43 2.68 -13.52
C ASP A 927 -13.90 4.11 -13.79
N THR A 928 -14.81 5.07 -13.92
CA THR A 928 -14.53 6.47 -14.32
C THR A 928 -13.95 7.34 -13.20
N VAL A 929 -12.91 6.88 -12.51
CA VAL A 929 -12.14 7.71 -11.55
C VAL A 929 -11.11 8.55 -12.27
N THR A 930 -11.09 9.85 -11.99
CA THR A 930 -10.10 10.84 -12.46
C THR A 930 -9.41 11.48 -11.24
N ALA A 931 -8.07 11.42 -11.19
CA ALA A 931 -7.32 12.22 -10.22
C ALA A 931 -7.11 13.64 -10.73
N ASN A 932 -7.40 14.62 -9.88
CA ASN A 932 -6.97 16.00 -10.10
C ASN A 932 -5.85 16.36 -9.12
N LEU A 933 -5.03 17.30 -9.53
CA LEU A 933 -3.77 17.69 -8.90
C LEU A 933 -3.90 18.58 -7.64
N ALA A 934 -5.13 18.84 -7.19
CA ALA A 934 -5.35 19.47 -5.89
C ALA A 934 -5.35 18.35 -4.84
N PRO A 935 -4.58 18.47 -3.73
CA PRO A 935 -4.39 17.42 -2.72
C PRO A 935 -5.67 17.04 -1.93
N THR A 936 -6.85 17.39 -2.44
CA THR A 936 -8.15 17.13 -1.86
C THR A 936 -9.08 16.33 -2.80
N ASN A 937 -8.78 16.10 -4.10
CA ASN A 937 -9.82 15.55 -5.00
C ASN A 937 -9.29 14.62 -6.12
N ALA A 938 -9.47 13.31 -5.96
CA ALA A 938 -9.86 12.41 -7.05
C ALA A 938 -11.39 12.30 -7.09
N ARG A 939 -11.96 12.20 -8.29
CA ARG A 939 -13.40 12.22 -8.56
C ARG A 939 -13.81 11.05 -9.43
N GLY A 940 -14.97 10.47 -9.18
CA GLY A 940 -15.59 9.48 -10.06
C GLY A 940 -16.01 8.24 -9.30
N VAL A 941 -16.55 7.27 -10.04
CA VAL A 941 -17.15 6.06 -9.49
C VAL A 941 -16.33 4.86 -9.93
N TYR A 942 -16.03 3.98 -8.99
CA TYR A 942 -15.35 2.71 -9.22
C TYR A 942 -16.17 1.58 -8.62
N ILE A 943 -16.88 0.83 -9.45
CA ILE A 943 -17.79 -0.25 -9.08
C ILE A 943 -17.68 -1.31 -10.17
N LEU A 944 -17.27 -2.54 -9.85
CA LEU A 944 -16.94 -3.55 -10.87
C LEU A 944 -17.76 -4.85 -10.80
N ASP A 945 -18.43 -5.09 -9.67
CA ASP A 945 -18.97 -6.38 -9.27
C ASP A 945 -20.51 -6.46 -9.26
N ARG A 946 -21.21 -5.50 -9.89
CA ARG A 946 -22.69 -5.45 -9.82
C ARG A 946 -23.34 -6.43 -10.80
N PRO A 947 -23.99 -7.51 -10.33
CA PRO A 947 -24.64 -8.45 -11.24
C PRO A 947 -25.86 -7.79 -11.88
N SER A 948 -25.88 -7.69 -13.21
CA SER A 948 -27.02 -7.15 -13.98
C SER A 948 -27.98 -8.24 -14.43
N PHE A 949 -27.50 -9.47 -14.55
CA PHE A 949 -28.29 -10.63 -14.92
C PHE A 949 -27.72 -11.86 -14.24
N THR A 950 -28.60 -12.73 -13.76
CA THR A 950 -28.27 -14.06 -13.24
C THR A 950 -29.35 -15.04 -13.69
N ASP A 951 -28.99 -16.27 -14.02
CA ASP A 951 -29.94 -17.30 -14.40
C ASP A 951 -29.66 -18.66 -13.77
N THR A 952 -30.61 -19.55 -13.96
CA THR A 952 -30.54 -20.97 -13.66
C THR A 952 -30.99 -21.71 -14.91
N GLU A 953 -30.04 -22.31 -15.62
CA GLU A 953 -30.26 -23.08 -16.84
C GLU A 953 -30.13 -24.58 -16.57
N ASP A 954 -30.81 -25.40 -17.38
CA ASP A 954 -30.54 -26.83 -17.43
C ASP A 954 -29.39 -27.16 -18.40
N GLY A 955 -28.95 -28.43 -18.43
CA GLY A 955 -27.91 -28.89 -19.36
C GLY A 955 -28.28 -28.81 -20.85
N GLY A 956 -29.55 -28.54 -21.19
CA GLY A 956 -30.03 -28.32 -22.55
C GLY A 956 -30.02 -26.86 -22.98
N GLY A 957 -29.61 -25.94 -22.12
CA GLY A 957 -29.63 -24.49 -22.37
C GLY A 957 -31.01 -23.86 -22.22
N ASN A 958 -31.95 -24.53 -21.52
CA ASN A 958 -33.23 -23.94 -21.15
C ASN A 958 -33.07 -23.15 -19.85
N ARG A 959 -33.49 -21.89 -19.83
CA ARG A 959 -33.41 -21.03 -18.63
C ARG A 959 -34.65 -21.22 -17.78
N LEU A 960 -34.52 -22.06 -16.74
CA LEU A 960 -35.59 -22.37 -15.80
C LEU A 960 -35.98 -21.15 -14.96
N SER A 961 -35.03 -20.30 -14.62
CA SER A 961 -35.31 -19.00 -14.01
C SER A 961 -34.23 -18.00 -14.38
N CYS A 962 -34.57 -16.71 -14.32
CA CYS A 962 -33.60 -15.66 -14.47
C CYS A 962 -34.07 -14.39 -13.78
N THR A 963 -33.09 -13.59 -13.38
CA THR A 963 -33.27 -12.32 -12.70
C THR A 963 -32.50 -11.27 -13.47
N TYR A 964 -33.17 -10.18 -13.80
CA TYR A 964 -32.53 -8.96 -14.30
C TYR A 964 -32.56 -7.92 -13.19
N VAL A 965 -31.43 -7.25 -13.00
CA VAL A 965 -31.25 -6.23 -11.98
C VAL A 965 -30.92 -4.92 -12.68
N SER A 966 -31.73 -3.90 -12.41
CA SER A 966 -31.48 -2.53 -12.83
C SER A 966 -30.95 -1.73 -11.65
N TYR A 967 -30.02 -0.84 -11.96
CA TYR A 967 -29.39 0.04 -11.00
C TYR A 967 -29.75 1.50 -11.28
N ASP A 968 -29.35 2.42 -10.41
CA ASP A 968 -29.56 3.86 -10.50
C ASP A 968 -29.43 4.44 -11.92
N GLY A 969 -30.58 4.69 -12.57
CA GLY A 969 -30.66 5.26 -13.93
C GLY A 969 -30.40 4.29 -15.09
N MET A 970 -30.17 3.00 -14.82
CA MET A 970 -29.70 2.01 -15.78
C MET A 970 -30.63 0.78 -15.82
N THR A 971 -31.53 0.71 -16.81
CA THR A 971 -32.45 -0.42 -17.00
C THR A 971 -31.78 -1.60 -17.71
N ASN A 972 -31.66 -2.74 -17.02
CA ASN A 972 -31.30 -4.06 -17.57
C ASN A 972 -30.10 -4.03 -18.55
N THR A 973 -29.04 -3.31 -18.18
CA THR A 973 -27.81 -3.16 -18.97
C THR A 973 -26.68 -3.97 -18.33
N SER A 974 -25.80 -4.51 -19.15
CA SER A 974 -24.53 -5.13 -18.75
C SER A 974 -23.40 -4.40 -19.48
N GLY A 975 -22.18 -4.45 -18.95
CA GLY A 975 -21.04 -3.72 -19.52
C GLY A 975 -20.58 -2.52 -18.69
N SER A 976 -19.64 -1.76 -19.25
CA SER A 976 -19.24 -0.46 -18.72
C SER A 976 -20.35 0.56 -18.92
N ALA A 977 -20.72 1.27 -17.86
CA ALA A 977 -21.78 2.27 -17.84
C ALA A 977 -21.40 3.46 -16.95
N ALA A 978 -21.01 4.57 -17.57
CA ALA A 978 -20.68 5.82 -16.85
C ALA A 978 -21.84 6.41 -16.02
N GLY A 979 -23.08 5.95 -16.24
CA GLY A 979 -24.27 6.37 -15.50
C GLY A 979 -24.48 5.66 -14.15
N LEU A 980 -23.76 4.56 -13.88
CA LEU A 980 -23.81 3.87 -12.59
C LEU A 980 -23.10 4.75 -11.54
N THR A 981 -23.82 5.23 -10.51
CA THR A 981 -23.26 6.16 -9.51
C THR A 981 -23.03 5.50 -8.15
N LYS A 982 -24.08 5.01 -7.50
CA LYS A 982 -24.02 4.28 -6.23
C LYS A 982 -24.17 2.78 -6.42
N GLY A 983 -24.79 2.40 -7.54
CA GLY A 983 -25.21 1.02 -7.81
C GLY A 983 -26.30 0.56 -6.85
N ASP A 984 -27.24 1.44 -6.53
CA ASP A 984 -28.46 1.12 -5.78
C ASP A 984 -29.44 0.36 -6.69
N THR A 985 -29.98 -0.76 -6.22
CA THR A 985 -30.88 -1.61 -7.02
C THR A 985 -32.27 -1.00 -7.13
N THR A 986 -32.61 -0.44 -8.29
CA THR A 986 -33.89 0.27 -8.51
C THR A 986 -35.02 -0.65 -9.00
N GLN A 987 -34.69 -1.76 -9.65
CA GLN A 987 -35.66 -2.74 -10.13
C GLN A 987 -35.05 -4.13 -10.19
N VAL A 988 -35.82 -5.13 -9.77
CA VAL A 988 -35.49 -6.55 -9.90
C VAL A 988 -36.64 -7.26 -10.60
N ASP A 989 -36.39 -7.75 -11.80
CA ASP A 989 -37.34 -8.54 -12.58
C ASP A 989 -36.99 -10.02 -12.47
N ARG A 990 -37.82 -10.79 -11.76
CA ARG A 990 -37.66 -12.24 -11.62
C ARG A 990 -38.62 -12.98 -12.52
N TYR A 991 -38.11 -13.90 -13.31
CA TYR A 991 -38.91 -14.73 -14.21
C TYR A 991 -38.83 -16.19 -13.76
N GLN A 992 -40.00 -16.81 -13.57
CA GLN A 992 -40.10 -18.24 -13.23
C GLN A 992 -39.88 -19.19 -14.43
N ASN A 993 -39.75 -18.62 -15.63
CA ASN A 993 -39.31 -19.29 -16.84
C ASN A 993 -38.77 -18.22 -17.81
N CYS A 994 -37.55 -18.40 -18.29
CA CYS A 994 -36.86 -17.45 -19.16
C CYS A 994 -36.70 -17.93 -20.59
N GLY A 995 -37.37 -19.03 -20.92
CA GLY A 995 -37.39 -19.57 -22.26
C GLY A 995 -36.21 -20.46 -22.57
N THR A 996 -36.13 -20.86 -23.84
CA THR A 996 -35.13 -21.82 -24.33
C THR A 996 -34.15 -21.15 -25.30
N ALA A 997 -32.95 -21.70 -25.45
CA ALA A 997 -32.02 -21.24 -26.49
C ALA A 997 -32.65 -21.33 -27.89
N ALA A 998 -33.49 -22.34 -28.15
CA ALA A 998 -34.18 -22.54 -29.42
C ALA A 998 -35.21 -21.45 -29.77
N SER A 999 -35.85 -20.85 -28.76
CA SER A 999 -36.78 -19.73 -28.93
C SER A 999 -36.07 -18.37 -28.93
N GLY A 1000 -34.74 -18.34 -28.78
CA GLY A 1000 -33.99 -17.12 -28.51
C GLY A 1000 -34.42 -16.44 -27.20
N PHE A 1001 -34.90 -17.23 -26.23
CA PHE A 1001 -35.43 -16.75 -24.95
C PHE A 1001 -36.62 -15.79 -25.09
N SER A 1002 -37.45 -15.93 -26.14
CA SER A 1002 -38.60 -15.04 -26.40
C SER A 1002 -39.90 -15.46 -25.69
N ASP A 1003 -39.96 -16.68 -25.15
CA ASP A 1003 -41.10 -17.33 -24.48
C ASP A 1003 -41.12 -17.11 -22.95
N LYS A 1004 -40.55 -16.00 -22.48
CA LYS A 1004 -40.55 -15.63 -21.06
C LYS A 1004 -41.98 -15.41 -20.57
N GLY A 1005 -42.29 -15.91 -19.37
CA GLY A 1005 -43.51 -15.51 -18.66
C GLY A 1005 -43.50 -14.02 -18.30
N GLY A 1006 -44.57 -13.53 -17.69
CA GLY A 1006 -44.55 -12.19 -17.08
C GLY A 1006 -43.54 -12.14 -15.92
N PRO A 1007 -42.78 -11.04 -15.75
CA PRO A 1007 -41.89 -10.90 -14.61
C PRO A 1007 -42.66 -10.70 -13.31
N VAL A 1008 -42.05 -11.18 -12.23
CA VAL A 1008 -42.33 -10.78 -10.85
C VAL A 1008 -41.38 -9.61 -10.55
N THR A 1009 -41.87 -8.40 -10.76
CA THR A 1009 -41.07 -7.17 -10.66
C THR A 1009 -41.19 -6.56 -9.27
N THR A 1010 -40.06 -6.25 -8.64
CA THR A 1010 -39.98 -5.35 -7.48
C THR A 1010 -39.26 -4.09 -7.90
N THR A 1011 -39.81 -2.92 -7.59
CA THR A 1011 -39.11 -1.64 -7.77
C THR A 1011 -38.84 -1.01 -6.41
N THR A 1012 -37.68 -0.38 -6.26
CA THR A 1012 -37.24 0.27 -5.03
C THR A 1012 -36.80 1.69 -5.31
N LEU A 1013 -37.19 2.61 -4.44
CA LEU A 1013 -36.79 4.00 -4.46
C LEU A 1013 -35.89 4.28 -3.27
N TYR A 1014 -34.85 5.06 -3.55
CA TYR A 1014 -33.88 5.47 -2.56
C TYR A 1014 -33.93 6.99 -2.38
N ASP A 1015 -33.58 7.45 -1.19
CA ASP A 1015 -33.28 8.86 -0.98
C ASP A 1015 -31.86 9.21 -1.49
N SER A 1016 -31.44 10.46 -1.29
CA SER A 1016 -30.10 10.92 -1.66
C SER A 1016 -28.98 10.24 -0.88
N TYR A 1017 -29.28 9.46 0.14
CA TYR A 1017 -28.33 8.79 1.02
C TYR A 1017 -28.22 7.28 0.73
N GLY A 1018 -29.02 6.77 -0.21
CA GLY A 1018 -29.03 5.35 -0.55
C GLY A 1018 -29.89 4.50 0.39
N ASN A 1019 -30.73 5.13 1.22
CA ASN A 1019 -31.71 4.38 2.01
C ASN A 1019 -32.93 4.05 1.17
N ALA A 1020 -33.40 2.80 1.23
CA ALA A 1020 -34.65 2.42 0.59
C ALA A 1020 -35.83 3.10 1.32
N VAL A 1021 -36.50 4.04 0.66
CA VAL A 1021 -37.63 4.81 1.21
C VAL A 1021 -38.99 4.31 0.75
N ALA A 1022 -39.04 3.59 -0.37
CA ALA A 1022 -40.27 2.95 -0.83
C ALA A 1022 -39.98 1.79 -1.77
N SER A 1023 -40.92 0.86 -1.87
CA SER A 1023 -40.90 -0.19 -2.89
C SER A 1023 -42.30 -0.55 -3.38
N ASN A 1024 -42.39 -1.00 -4.64
CA ASN A 1024 -43.56 -1.68 -5.17
C ASN A 1024 -43.30 -3.17 -5.30
N ASP A 1025 -44.18 -3.96 -4.70
CA ASP A 1025 -44.33 -5.39 -4.94
C ASP A 1025 -44.83 -5.66 -6.38
N PRO A 1026 -44.84 -6.93 -6.80
CA PRO A 1026 -45.26 -7.30 -8.16
C PRO A 1026 -46.69 -6.87 -8.51
N ASP A 1027 -47.62 -6.95 -7.56
CA ASP A 1027 -49.02 -6.60 -7.78
C ASP A 1027 -49.22 -5.08 -7.94
N ALA A 1028 -48.50 -4.28 -7.15
CA ALA A 1028 -48.47 -2.83 -7.25
C ALA A 1028 -47.88 -2.36 -8.59
N ASN A 1029 -46.86 -3.06 -9.11
CA ASN A 1029 -46.29 -2.81 -10.45
C ASN A 1029 -47.26 -3.22 -11.58
N ALA A 1030 -48.15 -4.19 -11.34
CA ALA A 1030 -49.25 -4.56 -12.24
C ALA A 1030 -50.46 -3.60 -12.17
N ASN A 1031 -50.31 -2.44 -11.51
CA ASN A 1031 -51.37 -1.44 -11.28
C ASN A 1031 -52.55 -1.95 -10.43
N ASN A 1032 -52.37 -2.96 -9.58
CA ASN A 1032 -53.38 -3.34 -8.61
C ASN A 1032 -53.45 -2.30 -7.48
N ALA A 1033 -54.49 -1.46 -7.51
CA ALA A 1033 -54.67 -0.39 -6.53
C ALA A 1033 -54.84 -0.89 -5.08
N ALA A 1034 -55.25 -2.15 -4.87
CA ALA A 1034 -55.42 -2.72 -3.53
C ALA A 1034 -54.09 -3.09 -2.84
N HIS A 1035 -52.97 -3.10 -3.57
CA HIS A 1035 -51.62 -3.40 -3.07
C HIS A 1035 -50.76 -2.14 -2.90
N LYS A 1036 -51.40 -0.96 -2.80
CA LYS A 1036 -50.73 0.31 -2.53
C LYS A 1036 -51.43 1.00 -1.37
N GLY A 1037 -50.66 1.40 -0.36
CA GLY A 1037 -51.21 1.90 0.90
C GLY A 1037 -50.56 3.20 1.35
N CYS A 1038 -49.25 3.26 1.31
CA CYS A 1038 -48.47 4.40 1.77
C CYS A 1038 -48.10 5.35 0.63
N ALA A 1039 -47.78 6.61 0.93
CA ALA A 1039 -47.42 7.62 -0.06
C ALA A 1039 -46.06 8.27 0.22
N VAL A 1040 -45.22 8.39 -0.82
CA VAL A 1040 -43.96 9.14 -0.80
C VAL A 1040 -44.00 10.19 -1.91
N ASN A 1041 -43.75 11.45 -1.57
CA ASN A 1041 -43.81 12.60 -2.49
C ASN A 1041 -45.10 12.67 -3.34
N GLY A 1042 -46.23 12.23 -2.78
CA GLY A 1042 -47.55 12.24 -3.45
C GLY A 1042 -47.84 11.04 -4.35
N VAL A 1043 -46.93 10.05 -4.43
CA VAL A 1043 -47.11 8.81 -5.19
C VAL A 1043 -47.30 7.64 -4.22
N THR A 1044 -48.17 6.68 -4.55
CA THR A 1044 -48.48 5.54 -3.68
C THR A 1044 -47.62 4.31 -3.96
N TYR A 1045 -47.23 3.60 -2.90
CA TYR A 1045 -46.35 2.42 -2.94
C TYR A 1045 -46.89 1.27 -2.07
N SER A 1046 -46.34 0.07 -2.29
CA SER A 1046 -46.66 -1.13 -1.51
C SER A 1046 -45.95 -1.19 -0.15
N HIS A 1047 -44.80 -0.54 -0.03
CA HIS A 1047 -44.07 -0.40 1.22
C HIS A 1047 -43.37 0.96 1.23
N CYS A 1048 -43.36 1.63 2.37
CA CYS A 1048 -42.66 2.90 2.55
C CYS A 1048 -41.95 2.92 3.90
N THR A 1049 -40.71 3.37 3.90
CA THR A 1049 -39.91 3.57 5.11
C THR A 1049 -39.59 5.04 5.25
N THR A 1050 -39.82 5.59 6.43
CA THR A 1050 -39.42 6.95 6.79
C THR A 1050 -38.27 6.90 7.78
N TYR A 1051 -37.21 7.63 7.46
CA TYR A 1051 -36.05 7.77 8.32
C TYR A 1051 -36.07 9.09 9.07
N ASP A 1052 -35.38 9.13 10.20
CA ASP A 1052 -35.25 10.31 11.03
C ASP A 1052 -34.62 11.48 10.26
N PRO A 1053 -34.97 12.73 10.60
CA PRO A 1053 -34.46 13.87 9.86
C PRO A 1053 -33.01 14.25 10.18
N THR A 1054 -32.44 13.70 11.25
CA THR A 1054 -31.15 14.11 11.80
C THR A 1054 -30.01 13.28 11.20
N TYR A 1055 -30.11 11.96 11.29
CA TYR A 1055 -29.10 11.01 10.83
C TYR A 1055 -29.47 10.37 9.50
N ARG A 1056 -30.76 10.40 9.11
CA ARG A 1056 -31.26 9.76 7.88
C ARG A 1056 -30.90 8.27 7.87
N ALA A 1057 -30.95 7.63 9.04
CA ALA A 1057 -30.54 6.24 9.22
C ALA A 1057 -31.48 5.51 10.18
N LEU A 1058 -32.11 6.22 11.11
CA LEU A 1058 -33.02 5.62 12.07
C LEU A 1058 -34.41 5.48 11.43
N VAL A 1059 -34.90 4.25 11.30
CA VAL A 1059 -36.26 3.99 10.81
C VAL A 1059 -37.27 4.48 11.83
N THR A 1060 -38.00 5.56 11.52
CA THR A 1060 -39.05 6.13 12.39
C THR A 1060 -40.44 5.60 12.10
N SER A 1061 -40.70 5.16 10.86
CA SER A 1061 -41.95 4.50 10.52
C SER A 1061 -41.83 3.62 9.29
N GLU A 1062 -42.58 2.53 9.27
CA GLU A 1062 -42.75 1.64 8.12
C GLU A 1062 -44.23 1.45 7.86
N ALA A 1063 -44.62 1.47 6.59
CA ALA A 1063 -46.01 1.30 6.18
C ALA A 1063 -46.10 0.21 5.12
N ASP A 1064 -47.05 -0.71 5.28
CA ASP A 1064 -47.34 -1.77 4.32
C ASP A 1064 -48.31 -1.33 3.20
N ALA A 1065 -48.70 -2.29 2.36
CA ALA A 1065 -49.56 -2.09 1.20
C ALA A 1065 -51.00 -1.70 1.55
N LEU A 1066 -51.41 -1.87 2.81
CA LEU A 1066 -52.73 -1.49 3.33
C LEU A 1066 -52.67 -0.18 4.14
N ASN A 1067 -51.52 0.49 4.14
CA ASN A 1067 -51.22 1.66 4.96
C ASN A 1067 -51.29 1.36 6.47
N HIS A 1068 -51.02 0.12 6.85
CA HIS A 1068 -50.76 -0.22 8.23
C HIS A 1068 -49.38 0.29 8.60
N VAL A 1069 -49.34 1.28 9.50
CA VAL A 1069 -48.11 1.96 9.87
C VAL A 1069 -47.62 1.43 11.21
N GLN A 1070 -46.38 0.96 11.22
CA GLN A 1070 -45.59 0.76 12.42
C GLN A 1070 -44.71 1.99 12.64
N THR A 1071 -44.67 2.52 13.86
CA THR A 1071 -43.80 3.66 14.20
C THR A 1071 -42.83 3.30 15.31
N THR A 1072 -41.56 3.66 15.14
CA THR A 1072 -40.51 3.44 16.13
C THR A 1072 -40.13 4.78 16.73
N ASN A 1073 -40.36 4.94 18.03
CA ASN A 1073 -39.89 6.09 18.78
C ASN A 1073 -38.52 5.77 19.36
N TYR A 1074 -37.58 6.67 19.19
CA TYR A 1074 -36.26 6.56 19.79
C TYR A 1074 -36.16 7.48 21.01
N SER A 1075 -35.35 7.08 21.99
CA SER A 1075 -35.00 7.89 23.15
C SER A 1075 -33.49 7.98 23.30
N SER A 1076 -33.04 9.13 23.81
CA SER A 1076 -31.65 9.40 24.20
C SER A 1076 -31.50 9.65 25.70
N THR A 1077 -32.52 9.33 26.50
CA THR A 1077 -32.46 9.51 27.95
C THR A 1077 -31.44 8.56 28.58
N ALA A 1078 -30.66 9.06 29.55
CA ALA A 1078 -29.64 8.30 30.29
C ALA A 1078 -30.11 6.96 30.89
N SER A 1079 -31.42 6.77 31.09
CA SER A 1079 -32.01 5.48 31.49
C SER A 1079 -31.80 4.34 30.49
N PHE A 1080 -31.32 4.62 29.27
CA PHE A 1080 -31.06 3.64 28.20
C PHE A 1080 -29.57 3.55 27.82
N GLY A 1081 -28.70 4.20 28.58
CA GLY A 1081 -27.34 4.51 28.17
C GLY A 1081 -27.27 5.75 27.24
N PHE A 1082 -26.07 6.29 27.02
CA PHE A 1082 -25.79 7.27 25.99
C PHE A 1082 -26.09 6.64 24.61
N GLY A 1083 -26.46 7.46 23.63
CA GLY A 1083 -26.90 6.99 22.31
C GLY A 1083 -28.39 7.25 22.05
N ILE A 1084 -28.89 6.72 20.94
CA ILE A 1084 -30.27 6.87 20.51
C ILE A 1084 -30.81 5.47 20.25
N TRP A 1085 -31.70 5.01 21.13
CA TRP A 1085 -32.18 3.63 21.16
C TRP A 1085 -33.67 3.56 20.87
N PRO A 1086 -34.17 2.53 20.18
CA PRO A 1086 -35.60 2.29 20.03
C PRO A 1086 -36.25 2.17 21.41
N ALA A 1087 -37.04 3.15 21.84
CA ALA A 1087 -37.70 3.15 23.15
C ALA A 1087 -39.06 2.44 23.10
N SER A 1088 -39.77 2.58 21.98
CA SER A 1088 -41.04 1.91 21.78
C SER A 1088 -41.34 1.71 20.30
N ILE A 1089 -42.02 0.62 19.99
CA ILE A 1089 -42.61 0.37 18.68
C ILE A 1089 -44.13 0.36 18.85
N LEU A 1090 -44.82 1.24 18.13
CA LEU A 1090 -46.28 1.19 17.98
C LEU A 1090 -46.60 0.40 16.72
N ASP A 1091 -47.26 -0.73 16.87
CA ASP A 1091 -47.70 -1.54 15.74
C ASP A 1091 -48.97 -0.98 15.07
N ALA A 1092 -49.35 -1.58 13.95
CA ALA A 1092 -50.52 -1.18 13.18
C ALA A 1092 -51.86 -1.36 13.91
N ASN A 1093 -51.90 -2.12 14.99
CA ASN A 1093 -53.08 -2.36 15.82
C ASN A 1093 -53.17 -1.37 17.00
N ASN A 1094 -52.33 -0.34 17.01
CA ASN A 1094 -52.14 0.60 18.12
C ASN A 1094 -51.65 -0.06 19.43
N GLN A 1095 -50.86 -1.14 19.32
CA GLN A 1095 -50.23 -1.79 20.47
C GLN A 1095 -48.77 -1.36 20.59
N TYR A 1096 -48.36 -1.02 21.82
CA TYR A 1096 -46.99 -0.65 22.12
C TYR A 1096 -46.17 -1.85 22.57
N THR A 1097 -45.01 -2.02 21.93
CA THR A 1097 -43.88 -2.80 22.48
C THR A 1097 -42.88 -1.81 23.03
N TYR A 1098 -42.63 -1.86 24.34
CA TYR A 1098 -41.60 -1.04 24.99
C TYR A 1098 -40.31 -1.84 25.13
N MET A 1099 -39.20 -1.17 24.84
CA MET A 1099 -37.87 -1.74 25.03
C MET A 1099 -37.22 -1.09 26.25
N ALA A 1100 -36.54 -1.92 27.03
CA ALA A 1100 -35.75 -1.48 28.17
C ALA A 1100 -34.32 -1.89 27.91
N TYR A 1101 -33.40 -0.97 28.20
CA TYR A 1101 -31.98 -1.19 28.05
C TYR A 1101 -31.32 -1.08 29.41
N ASP A 1102 -30.23 -1.81 29.61
CA ASP A 1102 -29.33 -1.52 30.72
C ASP A 1102 -28.37 -0.38 30.38
N ALA A 1103 -27.50 -0.01 31.33
CA ALA A 1103 -26.48 1.02 31.13
C ALA A 1103 -25.39 0.64 30.09
N LEU A 1104 -25.48 -0.54 29.48
CA LEU A 1104 -24.63 -0.93 28.34
C LEU A 1104 -25.39 -0.78 27.01
N GLY A 1105 -26.66 -0.37 27.02
CA GLY A 1105 -27.49 -0.26 25.81
C GLY A 1105 -27.87 -1.62 25.21
N ARG A 1106 -28.04 -2.65 26.04
CA ARG A 1106 -28.45 -4.01 25.61
C ARG A 1106 -29.95 -4.24 25.65
#